data_AF-A0A927S0D7-F1
#
_entry.id   AF-A0A927S0D7-F1
#
_cell.length_a   1.000
_cell.length_b   1.000
_cell.length_c   1.000
_cell.angle_alpha   90.00
_cell.angle_beta   90.00
_cell.angle_gamma   90.00
#
_symmetry.space_group_name_H-M   'P 1'
#
loop_
_entity.id
_entity.type
_entity.pdbx_description
1 polymer ?
#
loop_
_entity_poly.entity_id
_entity_poly.type
_entity_poly.pdbx_seq_one_letter_code
_entity_poly.pdbx_strand_id
1 'polypeptide(L)'
;MKKNIVKKGVALGCALVMSMSLASCFDFSTSGGNDGYEVWTTYNTKKVLRDVELTTDCVKMEKGINVKMAKNESEFGSLYITTKDKGINKFDLIPQALTNANGDEIPVEQMEVMAQRYIEISLKSRGNYLEEFPLGSYAPDAIVGMEYYKEAGENKIAPNSNQGITVDFKTTKDTPAGVYTGTFFLVLDDEIIDIPVSVTVWDYSLPEKATTTTCVLIYENQLVQGELTSVEEEVDAWYRVYYEQALEYRMNPYMVPESTVSPSKFVENVLKYFDHPKFTSFGLPHQTFLPTSPTYTNSFNYAENAGYFVNEDGSRDTAKVARYYGCMDYWFDCLYYLGVEASESGKNYFEQCYIYPIDEPEGEESLRVAIEWMQDLRQLKNDVADKLIEDGYFSDGDEIVESVRDVDVICTALGDEPALAEFDICYVPQLHEIEDYSIQTSIEKHAENNDNPLWYYTQIDPAAPAPTSHIDDFLVSGRIMKWVQKYYNIDAWLNWMYNAYMQIQGWGSAYKAVNAYDEISRNLGSAVGAMGDGYFVYPAAKYGADAPIKSLRLLAHRDGEEDLEVLRYLDTLYAEYETYYGLEEGTLNVNDVLKGVYDKIFCRSTAFSDDAIFDECREALKDAILRVTHEDNKFIYNVKYQGKEATYTFYTASDYQLKVDGQALTPTTCGEGYKYTYTLDASTKSLLSSVELVKGETTKTIELYEKASTKAIDLTSSEVNVTVSDNSSYQAKDTGYAFTIKSDANNEYFIPQIKFTSGVPNTFQVIELDVKNTKNEAVKMKLKITSTSGISVTKEIGLTANTARTVEVYNALSAGSKVASISIVFENQTLVDGNFEMINDRTIEIMGMRVK
;
A
#
# COMPACT_ATOMS: atom_id res chain seq x y z
N MET A 1 23.78 0.56 32.53
CA MET A 1 24.93 1.30 33.13
C MET A 1 24.51 2.73 33.54
N LYS A 2 24.37 3.04 34.84
CA LYS A 2 23.87 4.36 35.32
C LYS A 2 24.89 5.49 35.08
N LYS A 3 24.68 6.31 34.06
CA LYS A 3 25.30 7.64 33.91
C LYS A 3 24.22 8.72 33.88
N ASN A 4 24.40 9.69 34.77
CA ASN A 4 23.58 10.87 35.06
C ASN A 4 22.86 11.48 33.85
N ILE A 5 21.53 11.35 33.82
CA ILE A 5 20.63 12.16 33.01
C ILE A 5 20.57 13.55 33.67
N VAL A 6 21.37 14.48 33.15
CA VAL A 6 21.16 15.91 33.37
C VAL A 6 20.07 16.31 32.41
N LYS A 7 18.86 16.59 32.93
CA LYS A 7 17.83 17.36 32.20
C LYS A 7 18.48 18.67 31.74
N LYS A 8 18.89 18.76 30.48
CA LYS A 8 19.30 20.02 29.87
C LYS A 8 18.03 20.72 29.41
N GLY A 9 17.70 21.78 30.15
CA GLY A 9 16.56 22.63 29.86
C GLY A 9 16.71 23.31 28.52
N VAL A 10 15.55 23.46 27.87
CA VAL A 10 15.27 24.40 26.79
C VAL A 10 15.90 25.74 27.12
N ALA A 11 16.91 26.13 26.34
CA ALA A 11 17.45 27.48 26.43
C ALA A 11 16.50 28.41 25.67
N LEU A 12 15.58 29.02 26.43
CA LEU A 12 14.89 30.24 26.04
C LEU A 12 15.93 31.31 25.68
N GLY A 13 16.10 31.58 24.39
CA GLY A 13 16.71 32.80 23.88
C GLY A 13 15.61 33.76 23.46
N CYS A 14 15.33 34.76 24.30
CA CYS A 14 14.21 35.69 24.17
C CYS A 14 14.17 36.47 22.84
N ALA A 15 12.92 36.63 22.39
CA ALA A 15 12.44 37.53 21.36
C ALA A 15 12.88 39.00 21.50
N LEU A 16 13.07 39.64 20.35
CA LEU A 16 12.73 41.05 20.13
C LEU A 16 12.77 41.37 18.62
N VAL A 17 11.67 41.08 17.91
CA VAL A 17 11.31 41.83 16.71
C VAL A 17 9.87 42.30 16.90
N MET A 18 9.70 43.61 16.84
CA MET A 18 8.47 44.33 17.11
C MET A 18 7.35 43.86 16.18
N SER A 19 6.20 43.53 16.76
CA SER A 19 4.92 43.52 16.08
C SER A 19 4.57 44.94 15.62
N MET A 20 4.58 45.17 14.31
CA MET A 20 3.79 46.23 13.70
C MET A 20 2.80 45.58 12.73
N SER A 21 1.56 45.48 13.18
CA SER A 21 0.39 45.25 12.36
C SER A 21 0.19 46.44 11.42
N LEU A 22 0.46 46.25 10.14
CA LEU A 22 -0.05 47.10 9.08
C LEU A 22 -0.64 46.18 8.00
N ALA A 23 -1.96 46.16 7.95
CA ALA A 23 -2.69 45.71 6.78
C ALA A 23 -2.29 46.62 5.60
N SER A 24 -1.53 46.07 4.66
CA SER A 24 -1.36 46.65 3.33
C SER A 24 -1.46 45.54 2.32
N CYS A 25 -2.42 45.67 1.39
CA CYS A 25 -2.42 44.94 0.13
C CYS A 25 -1.02 45.08 -0.51
N PHE A 26 -0.28 43.99 -0.55
CA PHE A 26 0.97 43.91 -1.29
C PHE A 26 0.70 43.23 -2.63
N ASP A 27 0.98 43.98 -3.70
CA ASP A 27 1.23 43.41 -5.02
C ASP A 27 2.36 42.38 -4.90
N PHE A 28 2.08 41.14 -5.31
CA PHE A 28 3.09 40.12 -5.53
C PHE A 28 3.97 40.54 -6.70
N SER A 29 5.14 41.13 -6.41
CA SER A 29 6.23 41.18 -7.39
C SER A 29 7.00 39.86 -7.33
N THR A 30 6.91 39.12 -8.42
CA THR A 30 7.54 37.83 -8.71
C THR A 30 9.05 37.92 -8.93
N SER A 31 9.72 36.78 -8.72
CA SER A 31 11.10 36.44 -9.12
C SER A 31 12.26 37.13 -8.37
N GLY A 32 12.55 36.64 -7.16
CA GLY A 32 13.86 36.79 -6.53
C GLY A 32 14.72 35.55 -6.77
N GLY A 33 14.99 35.19 -8.03
CA GLY A 33 16.05 34.24 -8.32
C GLY A 33 17.37 34.93 -8.03
N ASN A 34 18.01 34.62 -6.90
CA ASN A 34 19.41 34.96 -6.73
C ASN A 34 20.17 34.24 -7.85
N ASP A 35 21.16 34.89 -8.50
CA ASP A 35 21.81 34.34 -9.70
C ASP A 35 22.44 32.96 -9.47
N GLY A 36 22.64 32.54 -8.21
CA GLY A 36 23.26 31.28 -7.81
C GLY A 36 22.34 30.08 -7.50
N TYR A 37 21.05 30.27 -7.21
CA TYR A 37 20.16 29.15 -6.82
C TYR A 37 18.67 29.46 -7.11
N GLU A 38 17.84 28.41 -7.08
CA GLU A 38 16.37 28.46 -7.18
C GLU A 38 15.75 27.78 -5.96
N VAL A 39 14.66 28.32 -5.42
CA VAL A 39 13.87 27.72 -4.35
C VAL A 39 12.46 27.46 -4.86
N TRP A 40 11.95 26.25 -4.70
CA TRP A 40 10.68 25.81 -5.28
C TRP A 40 10.08 24.66 -4.47
N THR A 41 8.84 24.28 -4.80
CA THR A 41 8.17 23.10 -4.24
C THR A 41 7.50 22.29 -5.35
N THR A 42 7.00 21.10 -5.01
CA THR A 42 6.24 20.23 -5.90
C THR A 42 5.34 19.33 -5.04
N TYR A 43 4.62 18.40 -5.68
CA TYR A 43 3.77 17.43 -5.00
C TYR A 43 4.54 16.63 -3.94
N ASN A 44 3.90 16.34 -2.81
CA ASN A 44 4.48 15.58 -1.70
C ASN A 44 4.78 14.11 -2.08
N THR A 45 4.14 13.58 -3.12
CA THR A 45 4.41 12.25 -3.68
C THR A 45 5.57 12.20 -4.69
N LYS A 46 6.21 13.34 -4.98
CA LYS A 46 7.35 13.41 -5.90
C LYS A 46 8.69 13.20 -5.21
N LYS A 47 9.49 12.24 -5.69
CA LYS A 47 10.94 12.20 -5.42
C LYS A 47 11.67 13.14 -6.37
N VAL A 48 12.34 14.16 -5.83
CA VAL A 48 13.25 15.02 -6.60
C VAL A 48 14.66 14.51 -6.40
N LEU A 49 15.26 13.94 -7.46
CA LEU A 49 16.64 13.44 -7.43
C LEU A 49 17.64 14.57 -7.17
N ARG A 50 18.80 14.23 -6.60
CA ARG A 50 19.89 15.21 -6.39
C ARG A 50 20.38 15.79 -7.72
N ASP A 51 20.41 14.95 -8.74
CA ASP A 51 20.97 15.24 -10.06
C ASP A 51 20.03 16.16 -10.86
N VAL A 52 20.41 17.43 -11.00
CA VAL A 52 19.55 18.49 -11.57
C VAL A 52 19.08 18.15 -12.99
N GLU A 53 19.96 17.54 -13.79
CA GLU A 53 19.67 17.14 -15.17
C GLU A 53 18.55 16.09 -15.30
N LEU A 54 18.29 15.32 -14.24
CA LEU A 54 17.22 14.32 -14.20
C LEU A 54 15.90 14.88 -13.66
N THR A 55 15.86 16.18 -13.34
CA THR A 55 14.69 16.85 -12.74
C THR A 55 14.06 17.90 -13.65
N THR A 56 14.41 17.92 -14.94
CA THR A 56 13.88 18.88 -15.91
C THR A 56 12.37 18.79 -16.11
N ASP A 57 11.83 17.59 -15.93
CA ASP A 57 10.41 17.29 -16.17
C ASP A 57 9.58 17.35 -14.88
N CYS A 58 10.21 17.71 -13.74
CA CYS A 58 9.49 17.92 -12.49
C CYS A 58 8.58 19.16 -12.60
N VAL A 59 7.33 19.02 -12.15
CA VAL A 59 6.42 20.16 -12.01
C VAL A 59 6.93 21.05 -10.88
N LYS A 60 7.51 22.20 -11.23
CA LYS A 60 7.98 23.19 -10.26
C LYS A 60 6.87 24.18 -9.93
N MET A 61 6.53 24.28 -8.67
CA MET A 61 5.60 25.26 -8.12
C MET A 61 6.38 26.40 -7.42
N GLU A 62 5.72 27.54 -7.21
CA GLU A 62 6.32 28.69 -6.53
C GLU A 62 6.81 28.32 -5.11
N LYS A 63 7.87 29.00 -4.64
CA LYS A 63 8.41 28.76 -3.29
C LYS A 63 7.31 28.88 -2.23
N GLY A 64 7.14 27.82 -1.46
CA GLY A 64 6.14 27.73 -0.39
C GLY A 64 5.92 26.28 0.01
N ILE A 65 5.31 26.05 1.16
CA ILE A 65 4.89 24.72 1.59
C ILE A 65 3.38 24.76 1.76
N ASN A 66 2.66 23.99 0.94
CA ASN A 66 1.21 23.93 0.96
C ASN A 66 0.77 22.49 1.22
N VAL A 67 0.04 22.28 2.32
CA VAL A 67 -0.42 20.96 2.75
C VAL A 67 -1.93 21.00 2.99
N LYS A 68 -2.62 19.92 2.67
CA LYS A 68 -4.05 19.73 2.93
C LYS A 68 -4.25 18.42 3.67
N MET A 69 -5.04 18.44 4.73
CA MET A 69 -5.20 17.29 5.63
C MET A 69 -6.49 17.39 6.43
N ALA A 70 -6.99 16.27 6.93
CA ALA A 70 -8.06 16.17 7.90
C ALA A 70 -7.59 16.57 9.32
N LYS A 71 -8.54 16.69 10.24
CA LYS A 71 -8.24 16.74 11.67
C LYS A 71 -7.70 15.37 12.10
N ASN A 72 -6.80 15.35 13.08
CA ASN A 72 -6.17 14.13 13.59
C ASN A 72 -5.31 13.35 12.57
N GLU A 73 -4.89 13.99 11.48
CA GLU A 73 -4.06 13.40 10.43
C GLU A 73 -2.61 13.90 10.56
N SER A 74 -1.66 13.20 9.94
CA SER A 74 -0.31 13.71 9.67
C SER A 74 -0.08 13.82 8.16
N GLU A 75 0.54 14.89 7.69
CA GLU A 75 0.80 15.06 6.25
C GLU A 75 2.06 15.90 6.07
N PHE A 76 2.86 15.57 5.06
CA PHE A 76 4.14 16.25 4.83
C PHE A 76 4.16 17.07 3.54
N GLY A 77 4.99 18.11 3.55
CA GLY A 77 5.34 18.90 2.37
C GLY A 77 6.85 19.05 2.24
N SER A 78 7.36 19.32 1.03
CA SER A 78 8.80 19.46 0.80
C SER A 78 9.16 20.77 0.08
N LEU A 79 10.23 21.41 0.54
CA LEU A 79 10.86 22.56 -0.09
C LEU A 79 12.17 22.12 -0.75
N TYR A 80 12.43 22.57 -1.96
CA TYR A 80 13.62 22.21 -2.73
C TYR A 80 14.47 23.43 -3.04
N ILE A 81 15.78 23.26 -2.90
CA ILE A 81 16.80 24.24 -3.27
C ILE A 81 17.63 23.64 -4.40
N THR A 82 17.63 24.28 -5.57
CA THR A 82 18.47 23.88 -6.71
C THR A 82 19.61 24.87 -6.86
N THR A 83 20.84 24.42 -6.64
CA THR A 83 22.03 25.24 -6.86
C THR A 83 22.43 25.25 -8.34
N LYS A 84 23.01 26.36 -8.80
CA LYS A 84 23.63 26.47 -10.13
C LYS A 84 25.14 26.27 -10.02
N ASP A 85 25.94 27.27 -10.42
CA ASP A 85 27.40 27.15 -10.46
C ASP A 85 28.10 27.18 -9.09
N LYS A 86 27.38 27.54 -8.02
CA LYS A 86 27.92 27.63 -6.65
C LYS A 86 27.04 26.83 -5.69
N GLY A 87 27.69 26.10 -4.78
CA GLY A 87 27.03 25.42 -3.68
C GLY A 87 26.68 26.36 -2.53
N ILE A 88 25.98 25.82 -1.54
CA ILE A 88 25.61 26.46 -0.26
C ILE A 88 26.36 25.76 0.86
N ASN A 89 27.02 26.51 1.75
CA ASN A 89 27.85 25.94 2.81
C ASN A 89 27.07 25.59 4.07
N LYS A 90 25.94 26.26 4.29
CA LYS A 90 25.01 26.00 5.39
C LYS A 90 23.58 26.27 4.94
N PHE A 91 22.68 25.33 5.15
CA PHE A 91 21.25 25.59 5.09
C PHE A 91 20.54 25.22 6.40
N ASP A 92 19.41 25.87 6.65
CA ASP A 92 18.49 25.60 7.76
C ASP A 92 17.09 26.08 7.36
N LEU A 93 16.03 25.47 7.91
CA LEU A 93 14.66 25.96 7.75
C LEU A 93 14.04 26.10 9.14
N ILE A 94 13.72 27.33 9.51
CA ILE A 94 13.24 27.67 10.84
C ILE A 94 11.70 27.76 10.77
N PRO A 95 10.98 26.80 11.39
CA PRO A 95 9.52 26.80 11.41
C PRO A 95 8.98 27.91 12.32
N GLN A 96 7.76 28.37 12.04
CA GLN A 96 6.99 29.29 12.88
C GLN A 96 5.59 28.71 13.08
N ALA A 97 4.90 29.12 14.15
CA ALA A 97 3.50 28.74 14.32
C ALA A 97 2.64 29.26 13.16
N LEU A 98 1.61 28.51 12.79
CA LEU A 98 0.65 28.89 11.75
C LEU A 98 -0.66 29.28 12.40
N THR A 99 -1.30 30.35 11.91
CA THR A 99 -2.57 30.82 12.46
C THR A 99 -3.66 30.87 11.39
N ASN A 100 -4.89 30.53 11.77
CA ASN A 100 -6.05 30.71 10.90
C ASN A 100 -6.71 32.10 11.11
N ALA A 101 -7.77 32.39 10.36
CA ALA A 101 -8.50 33.66 10.45
C ALA A 101 -9.22 33.89 11.80
N ASN A 102 -9.47 32.83 12.57
CA ASN A 102 -10.10 32.88 13.88
C ASN A 102 -9.09 33.05 15.02
N GLY A 103 -7.79 32.98 14.74
CA GLY A 103 -6.72 33.04 15.71
C GLY A 103 -6.36 31.69 16.35
N ASP A 104 -6.89 30.58 15.85
CA ASP A 104 -6.43 29.24 16.23
C ASP A 104 -5.04 28.98 15.65
N GLU A 105 -4.25 28.14 16.32
CA GLU A 105 -2.84 27.93 16.02
C GLU A 105 -2.51 26.46 15.77
N ILE A 106 -1.67 26.19 14.76
CA ILE A 106 -0.85 24.97 14.67
C ILE A 106 0.54 25.37 15.19
N PRO A 107 0.93 24.94 16.40
CA PRO A 107 2.19 25.35 17.02
C PRO A 107 3.38 24.61 16.40
N VAL A 108 4.59 25.12 16.61
CA VAL A 108 5.83 24.54 16.04
C VAL A 108 6.06 23.10 16.50
N GLU A 109 5.62 22.74 17.70
CA GLU A 109 5.71 21.39 18.26
C GLU A 109 4.89 20.34 17.50
N GLN A 110 3.98 20.78 16.63
CA GLN A 110 3.23 19.93 15.70
C GLN A 110 3.88 19.83 14.31
N MET A 111 5.13 20.28 14.20
CA MET A 111 5.89 20.29 12.95
C MET A 111 7.27 19.69 13.18
N GLU A 112 7.72 18.88 12.25
CA GLU A 112 9.08 18.36 12.24
C GLU A 112 9.80 18.71 10.95
N VAL A 113 10.92 19.44 11.06
CA VAL A 113 11.74 19.83 9.91
C VAL A 113 12.90 18.86 9.75
N MET A 114 12.99 18.22 8.58
CA MET A 114 13.97 17.18 8.26
C MET A 114 14.66 17.48 6.92
N ALA A 115 15.96 17.20 6.83
CA ALA A 115 16.71 17.25 5.58
C ALA A 115 16.67 15.88 4.87
N GLN A 116 16.40 15.89 3.57
CA GLN A 116 16.46 14.69 2.74
C GLN A 116 17.94 14.36 2.43
N ARG A 117 18.41 13.20 2.90
CA ARG A 117 19.69 12.64 2.48
C ARG A 117 19.49 11.80 1.22
N TYR A 118 20.37 12.05 0.27
CA TYR A 118 20.39 11.37 -1.03
C TYR A 118 21.27 10.14 -1.01
N ILE A 119 20.78 9.07 -1.63
CA ILE A 119 21.41 7.75 -1.67
C ILE A 119 21.55 7.30 -3.13
N GLU A 120 22.72 6.74 -3.46
CA GLU A 120 23.04 6.31 -4.82
C GLU A 120 22.21 5.08 -5.23
N ILE A 121 21.57 5.15 -6.39
CA ILE A 121 20.94 4.01 -7.06
C ILE A 121 22.04 3.23 -7.78
N SER A 122 22.75 2.38 -7.05
CA SER A 122 23.87 1.58 -7.57
C SER A 122 23.41 0.31 -8.32
N LEU A 123 22.19 -0.13 -8.06
CA LEU A 123 21.53 -1.29 -8.66
C LEU A 123 20.03 -0.99 -8.82
N LYS A 124 19.34 -1.78 -9.66
CA LYS A 124 17.89 -1.74 -9.81
C LYS A 124 17.23 -2.87 -9.03
N SER A 125 16.04 -2.60 -8.50
CA SER A 125 15.18 -3.64 -7.94
C SER A 125 14.77 -4.64 -9.02
N ARG A 126 14.55 -5.90 -8.65
CA ARG A 126 14.10 -6.97 -9.55
C ARG A 126 12.89 -6.49 -10.32
N GLY A 127 12.85 -6.72 -11.64
CA GLY A 127 11.66 -6.41 -12.43
C GLY A 127 11.31 -4.92 -12.51
N ASN A 128 12.11 -4.02 -11.92
CA ASN A 128 11.92 -2.58 -12.00
C ASN A 128 12.66 -2.05 -13.24
N TYR A 129 11.91 -1.40 -14.13
CA TYR A 129 12.41 -0.83 -15.39
C TYR A 129 12.20 0.68 -15.50
N LEU A 130 11.91 1.37 -14.38
CA LEU A 130 11.69 2.82 -14.38
C LEU A 130 12.95 3.57 -14.82
N GLU A 131 12.83 4.42 -15.85
CA GLU A 131 13.94 5.22 -16.39
C GLU A 131 14.19 6.48 -15.54
N GLU A 132 13.22 6.88 -14.73
CA GLU A 132 13.23 8.04 -13.85
C GLU A 132 14.23 7.91 -12.69
N PHE A 133 14.68 6.69 -12.39
CA PHE A 133 15.67 6.40 -11.34
C PHE A 133 16.90 5.70 -11.93
N PRO A 134 17.67 6.31 -12.85
CA PRO A 134 18.74 5.63 -13.57
C PRO A 134 19.91 5.24 -12.65
N LEU A 135 20.67 4.22 -13.04
CA LEU A 135 21.85 3.79 -12.28
C LEU A 135 22.87 4.94 -12.15
N GLY A 136 23.44 5.09 -10.95
CA GLY A 136 24.38 6.16 -10.60
C GLY A 136 23.73 7.50 -10.25
N SER A 137 22.39 7.61 -10.36
CA SER A 137 21.64 8.75 -9.82
C SER A 137 21.47 8.65 -8.31
N TYR A 138 21.03 9.74 -7.69
CA TYR A 138 20.90 9.86 -6.24
C TYR A 138 19.47 10.22 -5.85
N ALA A 139 18.75 9.26 -5.26
CA ALA A 139 17.37 9.42 -4.81
C ALA A 139 17.30 9.85 -3.33
N PRO A 140 16.37 10.73 -2.94
CA PRO A 140 16.14 11.03 -1.53
C PRO A 140 15.44 9.84 -0.86
N ASP A 141 15.93 9.41 0.30
CA ASP A 141 15.23 8.40 1.10
C ASP A 141 15.36 8.64 2.60
N ALA A 142 16.56 8.62 3.20
CA ALA A 142 16.70 8.93 4.62
C ALA A 142 16.34 10.41 4.89
N ILE A 143 15.44 10.68 5.83
CA ILE A 143 15.03 12.03 6.24
C ILE A 143 15.48 12.30 7.68
N VAL A 144 16.49 13.16 7.82
CA VAL A 144 17.19 13.38 9.08
C VAL A 144 16.68 14.65 9.72
N GLY A 145 16.30 14.61 11.00
CA GLY A 145 15.94 15.81 11.75
C GLY A 145 16.97 16.93 11.56
N MET A 146 16.52 18.14 11.24
CA MET A 146 17.39 19.25 10.83
C MET A 146 18.49 19.55 11.86
N GLU A 147 18.17 19.43 13.15
CA GLU A 147 19.12 19.46 14.27
C GLU A 147 20.32 18.51 14.04
N TYR A 148 20.04 17.21 13.95
CA TYR A 148 21.06 16.17 13.79
C TYR A 148 21.83 16.33 12.47
N TYR A 149 21.17 16.77 11.41
CA TYR A 149 21.80 17.00 10.11
C TYR A 149 22.83 18.15 10.16
N LYS A 150 22.52 19.21 10.91
CA LYS A 150 23.44 20.33 11.18
C LYS A 150 24.61 19.91 12.06
N GLU A 151 24.35 19.14 13.12
CA GLU A 151 25.41 18.65 14.01
C GLU A 151 26.40 17.73 13.29
N ALA A 152 25.90 16.89 12.38
CA ALA A 152 26.74 16.08 11.49
C ALA A 152 27.50 16.91 10.43
N GLY A 153 27.16 18.19 10.26
CA GLY A 153 27.76 19.09 9.27
C GLY A 153 27.42 18.71 7.82
N GLU A 154 26.33 17.96 7.63
CA GLU A 154 25.82 17.51 6.32
C GLU A 154 24.88 18.56 5.68
N ASN A 155 24.51 19.62 6.39
CA ASN A 155 23.61 20.70 5.93
C ASN A 155 24.25 21.63 4.86
N LYS A 156 24.78 21.05 3.79
CA LYS A 156 25.48 21.72 2.69
C LYS A 156 24.93 21.23 1.37
N ILE A 157 24.95 22.09 0.36
CA ILE A 157 24.48 21.76 -0.99
C ILE A 157 25.64 21.94 -1.95
N ALA A 158 26.00 20.89 -2.69
CA ALA A 158 27.01 20.99 -3.73
C ALA A 158 26.52 21.90 -4.89
N PRO A 159 27.41 22.46 -5.73
CA PRO A 159 26.99 23.08 -6.99
C PRO A 159 26.19 22.10 -7.86
N ASN A 160 25.28 22.61 -8.69
CA ASN A 160 24.46 21.85 -9.62
C ASN A 160 23.76 20.65 -8.97
N SER A 161 23.15 20.86 -7.80
CA SER A 161 22.48 19.81 -7.02
C SER A 161 21.15 20.31 -6.45
N ASN A 162 20.18 19.41 -6.38
CA ASN A 162 18.97 19.61 -5.61
C ASN A 162 19.20 19.21 -4.14
N GLN A 163 18.57 19.95 -3.22
CA GLN A 163 18.45 19.59 -1.81
C GLN A 163 17.00 19.74 -1.36
N GLY A 164 16.40 18.65 -0.88
CA GLY A 164 15.08 18.64 -0.27
C GLY A 164 15.11 18.88 1.24
N ILE A 165 14.15 19.66 1.74
CA ILE A 165 13.81 19.80 3.15
C ILE A 165 12.34 19.42 3.28
N THR A 166 12.04 18.39 4.07
CA THR A 166 10.68 17.92 4.34
C THR A 166 10.20 18.50 5.66
N VAL A 167 8.94 18.94 5.70
CA VAL A 167 8.24 19.33 6.93
C VAL A 167 7.03 18.42 7.09
N ASP A 168 7.00 17.67 8.19
CA ASP A 168 5.88 16.81 8.57
C ASP A 168 4.97 17.57 9.54
N PHE A 169 3.69 17.72 9.20
CA PHE A 169 2.69 18.44 9.99
C PHE A 169 1.75 17.45 10.65
N LYS A 170 1.36 17.71 11.90
CA LYS A 170 0.40 16.89 12.64
C LYS A 170 -0.75 17.75 13.14
N THR A 171 -1.98 17.31 12.93
CA THR A 171 -3.16 17.91 13.57
C THR A 171 -3.68 16.99 14.69
N THR A 172 -4.62 17.48 15.47
CA THR A 172 -5.36 16.71 16.47
C THR A 172 -6.84 16.69 16.11
N LYS A 173 -7.64 15.82 16.73
CA LYS A 173 -9.10 15.81 16.54
C LYS A 173 -9.77 17.14 16.90
N ASP A 174 -9.15 17.90 17.80
CA ASP A 174 -9.65 19.18 18.29
C ASP A 174 -9.13 20.37 17.46
N THR A 175 -8.23 20.15 16.50
CA THR A 175 -7.74 21.20 15.61
C THR A 175 -8.90 21.73 14.76
N PRO A 176 -9.25 23.02 14.84
CA PRO A 176 -10.35 23.57 14.05
C PRO A 176 -10.07 23.50 12.54
N ALA A 177 -11.11 23.23 11.76
CA ALA A 177 -11.04 23.28 10.31
C ALA A 177 -10.75 24.71 9.84
N GLY A 178 -10.01 24.84 8.74
CA GLY A 178 -9.68 26.14 8.16
C GLY A 178 -8.29 26.17 7.52
N VAL A 179 -7.93 27.33 6.98
CA VAL A 179 -6.62 27.56 6.37
C VAL A 179 -5.72 28.28 7.38
N TYR A 180 -4.67 27.60 7.81
CA TYR A 180 -3.63 28.11 8.69
C TYR A 180 -2.46 28.61 7.85
N THR A 181 -2.02 29.84 8.08
CA THR A 181 -0.93 30.44 7.31
C THR A 181 0.14 31.00 8.21
N GLY A 182 1.37 31.05 7.69
CA GLY A 182 2.53 31.63 8.35
C GLY A 182 3.72 31.74 7.42
N THR A 183 4.88 32.09 7.96
CA THR A 183 6.11 32.25 7.19
C THR A 183 7.24 31.57 7.92
N PHE A 184 7.87 30.61 7.27
CA PHE A 184 9.12 30.01 7.75
C PHE A 184 10.31 30.78 7.20
N PHE A 185 11.45 30.66 7.86
CA PHE A 185 12.68 31.32 7.45
C PHE A 185 13.68 30.28 6.93
N LEU A 186 13.90 30.26 5.62
CA LEU A 186 14.96 29.47 5.00
C LEU A 186 16.25 30.27 5.09
N VAL A 187 17.27 29.71 5.76
CA VAL A 187 18.60 30.30 5.87
C VAL A 187 19.52 29.60 4.87
N LEU A 188 20.13 30.35 3.96
CA LEU A 188 21.15 29.87 3.03
C LEU A 188 22.43 30.70 3.21
N ASP A 189 23.45 30.11 3.81
CA ASP A 189 24.64 30.81 4.29
C ASP A 189 24.29 31.98 5.22
N ASP A 190 24.40 33.22 4.74
CA ASP A 190 24.08 34.45 5.47
C ASP A 190 22.75 35.10 5.01
N GLU A 191 22.07 34.50 4.03
CA GLU A 191 20.81 34.98 3.48
C GLU A 191 19.61 34.33 4.18
N ILE A 192 18.56 35.12 4.44
CA ILE A 192 17.29 34.65 5.01
C ILE A 192 16.19 34.90 3.98
N ILE A 193 15.42 33.87 3.68
CA ILE A 193 14.36 33.87 2.68
C ILE A 193 13.05 33.49 3.34
N ASP A 194 12.04 34.34 3.17
CA ASP A 194 10.68 34.06 3.59
C ASP A 194 10.07 32.96 2.71
N ILE A 195 9.61 31.90 3.37
CA ILE A 195 8.89 30.78 2.76
C ILE A 195 7.45 30.81 3.26
N PRO A 196 6.46 31.14 2.40
CA PRO A 196 5.07 31.09 2.80
C PRO A 196 4.65 29.64 3.08
N VAL A 197 3.93 29.42 4.17
CA VAL A 197 3.40 28.10 4.55
C VAL A 197 1.90 28.19 4.73
N SER A 198 1.18 27.22 4.17
CA SER A 198 -0.26 27.07 4.30
C SER A 198 -0.64 25.62 4.60
N VAL A 199 -1.39 25.40 5.67
CA VAL A 199 -1.99 24.10 6.01
C VAL A 199 -3.51 24.26 5.98
N THR A 200 -4.19 23.54 5.09
CA THR A 200 -5.65 23.49 5.04
C THR A 200 -6.12 22.27 5.82
N VAL A 201 -6.87 22.51 6.91
CA VAL A 201 -7.49 21.47 7.73
C VAL A 201 -8.94 21.31 7.29
N TRP A 202 -9.28 20.15 6.74
CA TRP A 202 -10.63 19.80 6.31
C TRP A 202 -11.56 19.55 7.50
N ASP A 203 -12.88 19.68 7.29
CA ASP A 203 -13.86 19.67 8.40
C ASP A 203 -14.25 18.29 8.93
N TYR A 204 -13.59 17.22 8.51
CA TYR A 204 -13.75 15.89 9.10
C TYR A 204 -12.51 15.48 9.90
N SER A 205 -12.67 14.52 10.80
CA SER A 205 -11.57 13.95 11.59
C SER A 205 -11.27 12.54 11.13
N LEU A 206 -9.99 12.24 10.95
CA LEU A 206 -9.49 10.89 10.81
C LEU A 206 -9.86 10.06 12.06
N PRO A 207 -10.38 8.84 11.90
CA PRO A 207 -10.63 7.95 13.03
C PRO A 207 -9.38 7.73 13.88
N GLU A 208 -9.56 7.71 15.22
CA GLU A 208 -8.45 7.44 16.14
C GLU A 208 -7.98 6.00 16.02
N LYS A 209 -8.91 5.04 16.01
CA LYS A 209 -8.60 3.60 15.93
C LYS A 209 -8.15 3.24 14.52
N ALA A 210 -6.97 2.66 14.39
CA ALA A 210 -6.54 2.04 13.15
C ALA A 210 -7.31 0.72 12.92
N THR A 211 -7.63 0.40 11.68
CA THR A 211 -8.39 -0.83 11.37
C THR A 211 -7.56 -1.85 10.58
N THR A 212 -6.35 -1.52 10.14
CA THR A 212 -5.48 -2.46 9.41
C THR A 212 -4.69 -3.34 10.37
N THR A 213 -4.87 -4.65 10.26
CA THR A 213 -3.97 -5.63 10.87
C THR A 213 -2.63 -5.60 10.13
N THR A 214 -1.51 -5.50 10.86
CA THR A 214 -0.18 -5.44 10.24
C THR A 214 0.79 -6.40 10.90
N CYS A 215 1.73 -6.91 10.11
CA CYS A 215 2.84 -7.72 10.59
C CYS A 215 4.13 -7.20 9.95
N VAL A 216 4.95 -6.48 10.73
CA VAL A 216 6.30 -6.10 10.31
C VAL A 216 7.35 -6.73 11.25
N LEU A 217 8.44 -7.27 10.70
CA LEU A 217 9.45 -7.92 11.54
C LEU A 217 10.55 -6.95 11.94
N ILE A 218 10.83 -6.86 13.24
CA ILE A 218 12.02 -6.19 13.78
C ILE A 218 12.95 -7.29 14.28
N TYR A 219 14.16 -7.36 13.71
CA TYR A 219 15.16 -8.32 14.18
C TYR A 219 16.24 -7.63 15.02
N GLU A 220 16.50 -8.18 16.19
CA GLU A 220 17.48 -7.67 17.16
C GLU A 220 18.91 -7.70 16.61
N ASN A 221 19.28 -8.72 15.83
CA ASN A 221 20.61 -8.79 15.22
C ASN A 221 20.89 -7.62 14.26
N GLN A 222 19.85 -7.06 13.64
CA GLN A 222 19.97 -5.86 12.84
C GLN A 222 20.16 -4.63 13.73
N LEU A 223 19.46 -4.53 14.87
CA LEU A 223 19.67 -3.46 15.84
C LEU A 223 21.11 -3.46 16.37
N VAL A 224 21.69 -4.64 16.62
CA VAL A 224 23.10 -4.75 17.04
C VAL A 224 24.04 -4.14 16.00
N GLN A 225 23.82 -4.44 14.72
CA GLN A 225 24.61 -3.90 13.61
C GLN A 225 24.34 -2.40 13.40
N GLY A 226 23.09 -1.96 13.45
CA GLY A 226 22.67 -0.60 13.13
C GLY A 226 23.05 0.39 14.24
N GLU A 227 22.71 0.04 15.48
CA GLU A 227 22.90 0.91 16.66
C GLU A 227 24.26 0.72 17.32
N LEU A 228 25.10 -0.13 16.74
CA LEU A 228 26.50 -0.34 17.14
C LEU A 228 26.63 -0.73 18.63
N THR A 229 25.66 -1.48 19.14
CA THR A 229 25.65 -2.02 20.50
C THR A 229 25.42 -3.52 20.50
N SER A 230 26.12 -4.24 21.38
CA SER A 230 25.87 -5.65 21.64
C SER A 230 25.47 -5.88 23.10
N VAL A 231 25.08 -4.82 23.81
CA VAL A 231 24.63 -4.89 25.20
C VAL A 231 23.13 -5.16 25.17
N GLU A 232 22.72 -6.32 25.68
CA GLU A 232 21.32 -6.79 25.67
C GLU A 232 20.32 -5.73 26.18
N GLU A 233 20.57 -5.14 27.36
CA GLU A 233 19.73 -4.05 27.90
C GLU A 233 19.58 -2.84 26.94
N GLU A 234 20.59 -2.55 26.12
CA GLU A 234 20.55 -1.46 25.15
C GLU A 234 19.81 -1.88 23.87
N VAL A 235 19.97 -3.14 23.43
CA VAL A 235 19.23 -3.71 22.30
C VAL A 235 17.73 -3.77 22.61
N ASP A 236 17.34 -4.19 23.81
CA ASP A 236 15.93 -4.21 24.25
C ASP A 236 15.33 -2.80 24.29
N ALA A 237 16.11 -1.83 24.78
CA ALA A 237 15.70 -0.43 24.78
C ALA A 237 15.50 0.09 23.36
N TRP A 238 16.42 -0.21 22.44
CA TRP A 238 16.27 0.12 21.02
C TRP A 238 15.09 -0.58 20.37
N TYR A 239 14.86 -1.86 20.67
CA TYR A 239 13.71 -2.60 20.17
C TYR A 239 12.42 -1.88 20.52
N ARG A 240 12.28 -1.43 21.78
CA ARG A 240 11.12 -0.67 22.23
C ARG A 240 10.96 0.67 21.51
N VAL A 241 12.05 1.41 21.28
CA VAL A 241 12.03 2.67 20.53
C VAL A 241 11.59 2.46 19.08
N TYR A 242 12.11 1.41 18.43
CA TYR A 242 11.71 1.03 17.08
C TYR A 242 10.24 0.60 17.02
N TYR A 243 9.81 -0.20 18.00
CA TYR A 243 8.44 -0.68 18.13
C TYR A 243 7.45 0.49 18.27
N GLU A 244 7.73 1.42 19.19
CA GLU A 244 6.88 2.58 19.44
C GLU A 244 6.87 3.55 18.24
N GLN A 245 8.00 3.70 17.52
CA GLN A 245 8.00 4.45 16.26
C GLN A 245 7.15 3.74 15.20
N ALA A 246 7.30 2.44 14.96
CA ALA A 246 6.47 1.71 14.00
C ALA A 246 4.97 1.88 14.30
N LEU A 247 4.59 1.77 15.58
CA LEU A 247 3.21 1.95 16.04
C LEU A 247 2.66 3.34 15.74
N GLU A 248 3.45 4.40 15.92
CA GLU A 248 3.05 5.77 15.55
C GLU A 248 2.80 5.93 14.05
N TYR A 249 3.45 5.12 13.23
CA TYR A 249 3.30 5.07 11.78
C TYR A 249 2.29 3.99 11.32
N ARG A 250 1.42 3.51 12.23
CA ARG A 250 0.35 2.52 11.98
C ARG A 250 0.86 1.14 11.52
N MET A 251 2.11 0.81 11.86
CA MET A 251 2.68 -0.51 11.65
C MET A 251 2.84 -1.22 12.99
N ASN A 252 2.29 -2.42 13.11
CA ASN A 252 2.41 -3.27 14.29
C ASN A 252 3.49 -4.32 14.05
N PRO A 253 4.60 -4.26 14.81
CA PRO A 253 5.60 -5.29 14.73
C PRO A 253 5.08 -6.63 15.28
N TYR A 254 5.53 -7.72 14.68
CA TYR A 254 5.12 -9.09 15.04
C TYR A 254 5.26 -9.38 16.53
N MET A 255 6.39 -9.02 17.14
CA MET A 255 6.65 -9.28 18.54
C MET A 255 6.52 -7.99 19.36
N VAL A 256 5.72 -8.04 20.43
CA VAL A 256 5.77 -6.98 21.45
C VAL A 256 7.14 -6.99 22.15
N PRO A 257 7.63 -5.86 22.67
CA PRO A 257 8.92 -5.79 23.36
C PRO A 257 9.03 -6.80 24.51
N GLU A 258 10.19 -7.43 24.67
CA GLU A 258 10.48 -8.43 25.73
C GLU A 258 9.58 -9.68 25.70
N SER A 259 8.90 -9.95 24.59
CA SER A 259 7.96 -11.08 24.44
C SER A 259 8.61 -12.46 24.51
N THR A 260 9.90 -12.58 24.25
CA THR A 260 10.66 -13.85 24.28
C THR A 260 11.25 -14.18 25.65
N VAL A 261 11.14 -13.26 26.63
CA VAL A 261 11.70 -13.41 27.97
C VAL A 261 10.92 -14.44 28.79
N SER A 262 9.59 -14.31 28.83
CA SER A 262 8.68 -15.26 29.47
C SER A 262 7.22 -14.99 29.05
N PRO A 263 6.30 -15.97 29.17
CA PRO A 263 4.90 -15.76 28.83
C PRO A 263 4.26 -14.62 29.64
N SER A 264 4.62 -14.48 30.92
CA SER A 264 4.13 -13.37 31.75
C SER A 264 4.64 -12.01 31.28
N LYS A 265 5.88 -11.92 30.76
CA LYS A 265 6.43 -10.66 30.24
C LYS A 265 5.82 -10.29 28.89
N PHE A 266 5.52 -11.30 28.07
CA PHE A 266 4.71 -11.14 26.86
C PHE A 266 3.35 -10.53 27.20
N VAL A 267 2.59 -11.15 28.12
CA VAL A 267 1.28 -10.64 28.57
C VAL A 267 1.38 -9.21 29.10
N GLU A 268 2.34 -8.92 29.99
CA GLU A 268 2.57 -7.56 30.52
C GLU A 268 2.71 -6.52 29.40
N ASN A 269 3.45 -6.84 28.33
CA ASN A 269 3.66 -5.91 27.22
C ASN A 269 2.45 -5.86 26.27
N VAL A 270 1.71 -6.94 26.04
CA VAL A 270 0.42 -6.88 25.31
C VAL A 270 -0.53 -5.93 26.02
N LEU A 271 -0.72 -6.10 27.33
CA LEU A 271 -1.59 -5.24 28.14
C LEU A 271 -1.16 -3.77 28.12
N LYS A 272 0.15 -3.49 28.05
CA LYS A 272 0.68 -2.11 27.94
C LYS A 272 0.18 -1.40 26.68
N TYR A 273 0.09 -2.11 25.56
CA TYR A 273 -0.24 -1.52 24.25
C TYR A 273 -1.69 -1.74 23.82
N PHE A 274 -2.45 -2.66 24.43
CA PHE A 274 -3.77 -3.08 23.96
C PHE A 274 -4.78 -1.94 23.75
N ASP A 275 -4.79 -0.94 24.64
CA ASP A 275 -5.70 0.21 24.54
C ASP A 275 -5.17 1.34 23.62
N HIS A 276 -3.97 1.17 23.06
CA HIS A 276 -3.41 2.14 22.15
C HIS A 276 -4.18 2.12 20.83
N PRO A 277 -4.70 3.27 20.33
CA PRO A 277 -5.62 3.27 19.19
C PRO A 277 -5.01 2.76 17.87
N LYS A 278 -3.68 2.78 17.75
CA LYS A 278 -2.95 2.25 16.59
C LYS A 278 -2.46 0.80 16.78
N PHE A 279 -2.69 0.21 17.95
CA PHE A 279 -2.32 -1.17 18.23
C PHE A 279 -3.45 -2.08 17.74
N THR A 280 -3.21 -2.73 16.60
CA THR A 280 -4.23 -3.52 15.90
C THR A 280 -3.92 -5.00 15.90
N SER A 281 -2.66 -5.38 16.12
CA SER A 281 -2.25 -6.77 16.02
C SER A 281 -0.94 -7.07 16.75
N PHE A 282 -0.80 -8.31 17.21
CA PHE A 282 0.43 -8.87 17.73
C PHE A 282 0.50 -10.37 17.46
N GLY A 283 1.71 -10.87 17.24
CA GLY A 283 1.97 -12.29 17.04
C GLY A 283 2.49 -12.99 18.28
N LEU A 284 2.22 -14.29 18.40
CA LEU A 284 2.85 -15.11 19.42
C LEU A 284 4.36 -15.27 19.13
N PRO A 285 5.25 -15.00 20.10
CA PRO A 285 6.68 -14.98 19.85
C PRO A 285 7.24 -16.39 19.59
N HIS A 286 8.24 -16.48 18.71
CA HIS A 286 9.01 -17.70 18.49
C HIS A 286 10.12 -17.79 19.54
N GLN A 287 10.06 -18.73 20.48
CA GLN A 287 11.13 -18.90 21.46
C GLN A 287 12.27 -19.76 20.89
N THR A 288 13.47 -19.19 20.78
CA THR A 288 14.69 -19.97 20.50
C THR A 288 15.14 -20.71 21.77
N PHE A 289 14.62 -21.91 22.01
CA PHE A 289 15.15 -22.79 23.07
C PHE A 289 16.54 -23.31 22.69
N LEU A 290 17.62 -22.59 23.04
CA LEU A 290 18.93 -23.15 23.37
C LEU A 290 19.72 -22.23 24.34
N PRO A 291 20.13 -22.70 25.55
CA PRO A 291 20.86 -21.88 26.54
C PRO A 291 22.32 -21.54 26.19
N THR A 292 22.81 -21.84 24.98
CA THR A 292 24.27 -21.83 24.71
C THR A 292 24.70 -21.34 23.32
N SER A 293 23.81 -20.81 22.48
CA SER A 293 24.21 -20.20 21.20
C SER A 293 23.96 -18.70 21.22
N PRO A 294 25.00 -17.84 21.09
CA PRO A 294 24.85 -16.38 20.97
C PRO A 294 24.34 -15.95 19.58
N THR A 295 23.77 -16.88 18.82
CA THR A 295 23.16 -16.59 17.52
C THR A 295 21.71 -16.20 17.76
N TYR A 296 21.48 -14.90 17.97
CA TYR A 296 20.19 -14.24 17.85
C TYR A 296 19.72 -14.34 16.38
N THR A 297 19.30 -15.53 15.97
CA THR A 297 18.69 -15.77 14.66
C THR A 297 17.23 -16.07 14.90
N ASN A 298 16.40 -15.02 14.87
CA ASN A 298 14.95 -15.12 14.69
C ASN A 298 14.65 -15.52 13.23
N SER A 299 15.30 -16.55 12.70
CA SER A 299 15.09 -16.99 11.33
C SER A 299 13.76 -17.75 11.25
N PHE A 300 12.78 -17.12 10.61
CA PHE A 300 11.44 -17.65 10.31
C PHE A 300 11.44 -18.88 9.40
N ASN A 301 12.58 -19.24 8.80
CA ASN A 301 12.76 -20.48 8.04
C ASN A 301 12.78 -21.72 8.95
N TYR A 302 11.77 -21.91 9.81
CA TYR A 302 11.61 -23.17 10.51
C TYR A 302 11.11 -24.26 9.58
N ALA A 303 10.30 -23.99 8.53
CA ALA A 303 9.95 -25.03 7.55
C ALA A 303 11.18 -25.48 6.72
N GLU A 304 11.98 -24.54 6.20
CA GLU A 304 13.23 -24.88 5.50
C GLU A 304 14.32 -25.45 6.43
N ASN A 305 14.47 -24.94 7.66
CA ASN A 305 15.42 -25.53 8.64
C ASN A 305 14.88 -26.82 9.30
N ALA A 306 13.56 -27.04 9.31
CA ALA A 306 12.89 -28.27 9.72
C ALA A 306 12.66 -29.25 8.57
N GLY A 307 13.08 -28.89 7.34
CA GLY A 307 13.14 -29.78 6.18
C GLY A 307 14.01 -31.02 6.37
N TYR A 308 14.62 -31.18 7.55
CA TYR A 308 15.14 -32.45 8.02
C TYR A 308 14.78 -32.61 9.50
N PHE A 309 13.52 -32.90 9.81
CA PHE A 309 13.20 -33.73 10.97
C PHE A 309 13.85 -35.09 10.85
N VAL A 310 14.41 -35.43 9.71
CA VAL A 310 15.00 -36.70 9.38
C VAL A 310 16.45 -36.45 9.00
N ASN A 311 17.41 -36.94 9.79
CA ASN A 311 18.83 -36.93 9.42
C ASN A 311 19.02 -37.63 8.05
N GLU A 312 20.17 -37.45 7.39
CA GLU A 312 20.49 -38.13 6.11
C GLU A 312 20.31 -39.66 6.16
N ASP A 313 20.27 -40.25 7.36
CA ASP A 313 20.09 -41.67 7.63
C ASP A 313 18.64 -42.14 7.85
N GLY A 314 17.64 -41.24 7.78
CA GLY A 314 16.23 -41.60 8.01
C GLY A 314 15.75 -41.49 9.47
N SER A 315 16.60 -41.08 10.42
CA SER A 315 16.25 -40.96 11.85
C SER A 315 15.72 -39.58 12.24
N ARG A 316 14.79 -39.49 13.21
CA ARG A 316 14.25 -38.20 13.63
C ARG A 316 15.30 -37.31 14.36
N ASP A 317 15.49 -36.06 13.95
CA ASP A 317 16.34 -35.06 14.63
C ASP A 317 15.67 -34.57 15.92
N THR A 318 16.06 -35.21 17.02
CA THR A 318 15.53 -34.95 18.37
C THR A 318 15.68 -33.50 18.85
N ALA A 319 16.68 -32.74 18.37
CA ALA A 319 16.88 -31.35 18.79
C ALA A 319 15.89 -30.40 18.11
N LYS A 320 15.57 -30.65 16.83
CA LYS A 320 14.54 -29.91 16.09
C LYS A 320 13.14 -30.22 16.61
N VAL A 321 12.86 -31.49 16.92
CA VAL A 321 11.61 -31.91 17.58
C VAL A 321 11.46 -31.25 18.96
N ALA A 322 12.53 -31.13 19.73
CA ALA A 322 12.47 -30.44 21.03
C ALA A 322 12.20 -28.93 20.90
N ARG A 323 12.75 -28.28 19.85
CA ARG A 323 12.42 -26.87 19.56
C ARG A 323 10.97 -26.69 19.16
N TYR A 324 10.44 -27.59 18.34
CA TYR A 324 9.04 -27.62 17.91
C TYR A 324 8.08 -27.65 19.11
N TYR A 325 8.21 -28.65 19.98
CA TYR A 325 7.34 -28.75 21.16
C TYR A 325 7.61 -27.64 22.19
N GLY A 326 8.84 -27.13 22.27
CA GLY A 326 9.14 -25.96 23.12
C GLY A 326 8.40 -24.69 22.70
N CYS A 327 8.19 -24.46 21.40
CA CYS A 327 7.35 -23.35 20.92
C CYS A 327 5.88 -23.57 21.26
N MET A 328 5.36 -24.79 21.07
CA MET A 328 3.97 -25.12 21.43
C MET A 328 3.70 -24.91 22.92
N ASP A 329 4.57 -25.40 23.80
CA ASP A 329 4.43 -25.19 25.25
C ASP A 329 4.42 -23.69 25.61
N TYR A 330 5.29 -22.90 24.97
CA TYR A 330 5.35 -21.46 25.21
C TYR A 330 4.08 -20.73 24.72
N TRP A 331 3.56 -21.11 23.56
CA TRP A 331 2.32 -20.57 23.01
C TRP A 331 1.11 -20.94 23.85
N PHE A 332 1.07 -22.16 24.37
CA PHE A 332 0.06 -22.58 25.33
C PHE A 332 0.06 -21.65 26.54
N ASP A 333 1.22 -21.42 27.17
CA ASP A 333 1.33 -20.55 28.34
C ASP A 333 0.96 -19.09 28.00
N CYS A 334 1.35 -18.57 26.83
CA CYS A 334 1.00 -17.22 26.40
C CYS A 334 -0.51 -17.04 26.24
N LEU A 335 -1.16 -17.93 25.49
CA LEU A 335 -2.61 -17.88 25.27
C LEU A 335 -3.37 -18.12 26.57
N TYR A 336 -2.93 -19.06 27.40
CA TYR A 336 -3.54 -19.33 28.69
C TYR A 336 -3.44 -18.13 29.63
N TYR A 337 -2.27 -17.50 29.78
CA TYR A 337 -2.12 -16.31 30.62
C TYR A 337 -2.88 -15.10 30.07
N LEU A 338 -2.94 -14.91 28.75
CA LEU A 338 -3.83 -13.91 28.14
C LEU A 338 -5.29 -14.19 28.48
N GLY A 339 -5.73 -15.45 28.43
CA GLY A 339 -7.09 -15.86 28.78
C GLY A 339 -7.42 -15.61 30.25
N VAL A 340 -6.47 -15.86 31.16
CA VAL A 340 -6.61 -15.51 32.58
C VAL A 340 -6.81 -14.00 32.74
N GLU A 341 -5.97 -13.17 32.14
CA GLU A 341 -6.14 -11.71 32.18
C GLU A 341 -7.45 -11.24 31.52
N ALA A 342 -7.88 -11.92 30.45
CA ALA A 342 -9.14 -11.65 29.78
C ALA A 342 -10.33 -11.89 30.73
N SER A 343 -10.27 -12.94 31.56
CA SER A 343 -11.32 -13.26 32.54
C SER A 343 -11.43 -12.21 33.64
N GLU A 344 -10.31 -11.59 34.02
CA GLU A 344 -10.28 -10.56 35.05
C GLU A 344 -10.70 -9.18 34.52
N SER A 345 -10.29 -8.87 33.28
CA SER A 345 -10.49 -7.56 32.66
C SER A 345 -11.79 -7.44 31.84
N GLY A 346 -12.33 -8.56 31.37
CA GLY A 346 -13.45 -8.63 30.42
C GLY A 346 -13.09 -8.19 29.00
N LYS A 347 -11.80 -8.07 28.67
CA LYS A 347 -11.33 -7.68 27.33
C LYS A 347 -10.96 -8.91 26.52
N ASN A 348 -11.36 -8.92 25.24
CA ASN A 348 -10.99 -9.96 24.31
C ASN A 348 -9.64 -9.65 23.64
N TYR A 349 -8.54 -10.12 24.23
CA TYR A 349 -7.20 -9.90 23.67
C TYR A 349 -6.94 -10.67 22.36
N PHE A 350 -7.75 -11.69 22.08
CA PHE A 350 -7.51 -12.62 20.97
C PHE A 350 -7.92 -12.06 19.60
N GLU A 351 -8.79 -11.04 19.54
CA GLU A 351 -9.16 -10.32 18.30
C GLU A 351 -7.97 -9.64 17.60
N GLN A 352 -6.87 -9.41 18.33
CA GLN A 352 -5.65 -8.80 17.80
C GLN A 352 -4.49 -9.80 17.76
N CYS A 353 -4.71 -11.06 18.16
CA CYS A 353 -3.68 -12.07 18.29
C CYS A 353 -3.62 -12.94 17.04
N TYR A 354 -2.41 -13.25 16.57
CA TYR A 354 -2.20 -14.24 15.53
C TYR A 354 -0.98 -15.12 15.81
N ILE A 355 -0.90 -16.25 15.12
CA ILE A 355 0.25 -17.16 15.13
C ILE A 355 0.83 -17.18 13.73
N TYR A 356 2.13 -16.97 13.57
CA TYR A 356 2.80 -17.06 12.27
C TYR A 356 3.86 -18.18 12.27
N PRO A 357 3.41 -19.45 12.18
CA PRO A 357 4.29 -20.61 12.36
C PRO A 357 5.10 -21.00 11.12
N ILE A 358 4.63 -20.65 9.92
CA ILE A 358 5.10 -21.25 8.67
C ILE A 358 5.31 -20.16 7.62
N ASP A 359 6.52 -20.15 7.05
CA ASP A 359 6.91 -19.27 5.96
C ASP A 359 7.14 -20.09 4.68
N GLU A 360 6.40 -19.76 3.61
CA GLU A 360 6.52 -20.28 2.24
C GLU A 360 6.82 -21.80 2.16
N PRO A 361 5.92 -22.69 2.65
CA PRO A 361 6.19 -24.11 2.70
C PRO A 361 6.16 -24.72 1.29
N GLU A 362 7.33 -24.95 0.69
CA GLU A 362 7.46 -25.56 -0.64
C GLU A 362 7.91 -27.03 -0.59
N GLY A 363 7.28 -27.86 -1.43
CA GLY A 363 7.64 -29.27 -1.61
C GLY A 363 7.03 -30.22 -0.59
N GLU A 364 7.00 -31.52 -0.94
CA GLU A 364 6.27 -32.56 -0.21
C GLU A 364 6.58 -32.61 1.30
N GLU A 365 7.85 -32.48 1.68
CA GLU A 365 8.27 -32.57 3.09
C GLU A 365 7.91 -31.31 3.89
N SER A 366 8.15 -30.11 3.34
CA SER A 366 7.78 -28.85 4.01
C SER A 366 6.27 -28.76 4.20
N LEU A 367 5.50 -29.23 3.21
CA LEU A 367 4.05 -29.33 3.29
C LEU A 367 3.60 -30.36 4.33
N ARG A 368 4.23 -31.54 4.39
CA ARG A 368 3.95 -32.53 5.43
C ARG A 368 4.15 -31.95 6.83
N VAL A 369 5.24 -31.20 7.04
CA VAL A 369 5.52 -30.52 8.31
C VAL A 369 4.48 -29.45 8.59
N ALA A 370 4.13 -28.63 7.61
CA ALA A 370 3.11 -27.61 7.74
C ALA A 370 1.78 -28.19 8.22
N ILE A 371 1.36 -29.32 7.63
CA ILE A 371 0.15 -30.04 8.02
C ILE A 371 0.22 -30.54 9.48
N GLU A 372 1.35 -31.09 9.90
CA GLU A 372 1.56 -31.51 11.31
C GLU A 372 1.44 -30.33 12.28
N TRP A 373 2.04 -29.18 11.95
CA TRP A 373 1.92 -27.95 12.74
C TRP A 373 0.46 -27.48 12.83
N MET A 374 -0.28 -27.50 11.72
CA MET A 374 -1.67 -27.04 11.69
C MET A 374 -2.59 -27.93 12.53
N GLN A 375 -2.34 -29.24 12.55
CA GLN A 375 -3.06 -30.18 13.41
C GLN A 375 -2.77 -29.93 14.90
N ASP A 376 -1.49 -29.80 15.25
CA ASP A 376 -1.07 -29.57 16.63
C ASP A 376 -1.52 -28.20 17.15
N LEU A 377 -1.50 -27.16 16.30
CA LEU A 377 -2.02 -25.83 16.64
C LEU A 377 -3.52 -25.84 16.90
N ARG A 378 -4.30 -26.56 16.08
CA ARG A 378 -5.73 -26.73 16.33
C ARG A 378 -5.97 -27.41 17.68
N GLN A 379 -5.19 -28.43 18.03
CA GLN A 379 -5.30 -29.09 19.32
C GLN A 379 -4.89 -28.16 20.46
N LEU A 380 -3.78 -27.44 20.32
CA LEU A 380 -3.29 -26.49 21.31
C LEU A 380 -4.33 -25.40 21.64
N LYS A 381 -4.95 -24.79 20.62
CA LYS A 381 -6.01 -23.78 20.83
C LYS A 381 -7.19 -24.37 21.62
N ASN A 382 -7.60 -25.59 21.32
CA ASN A 382 -8.65 -26.29 22.07
C ASN A 382 -8.22 -26.63 23.50
N ASP A 383 -6.99 -27.09 23.71
CA ASP A 383 -6.47 -27.44 25.03
C ASP A 383 -6.39 -26.20 25.94
N VAL A 384 -6.03 -25.03 25.39
CA VAL A 384 -6.04 -23.77 26.13
C VAL A 384 -7.47 -23.39 26.52
N ALA A 385 -8.40 -23.42 25.56
CA ALA A 385 -9.81 -23.12 25.79
C ALA A 385 -10.42 -24.03 26.88
N ASP A 386 -10.20 -25.34 26.77
CA ASP A 386 -10.68 -26.34 27.73
C ASP A 386 -10.06 -26.13 29.11
N LYS A 387 -8.76 -25.78 29.17
CA LYS A 387 -8.09 -25.49 30.44
C LYS A 387 -8.65 -24.25 31.12
N LEU A 388 -8.94 -23.19 30.37
CA LEU A 388 -9.56 -21.99 30.92
C LEU A 388 -10.94 -22.27 31.53
N ILE A 389 -11.71 -23.17 30.91
CA ILE A 389 -12.99 -23.66 31.46
C ILE A 389 -12.76 -24.52 32.70
N GLU A 390 -11.83 -25.48 32.65
CA GLU A 390 -11.53 -26.42 33.76
C GLU A 390 -11.10 -25.66 35.02
N ASP A 391 -10.22 -24.67 34.87
CA ASP A 391 -9.72 -23.85 35.97
C ASP A 391 -10.75 -22.81 36.45
N GLY A 392 -11.91 -22.71 35.78
CA GLY A 392 -13.07 -21.95 36.21
C GLY A 392 -13.03 -20.46 35.85
N TYR A 393 -12.24 -20.07 34.85
CA TYR A 393 -12.18 -18.69 34.37
C TYR A 393 -13.37 -18.33 33.47
N PHE A 394 -13.86 -19.29 32.67
CA PHE A 394 -14.99 -19.11 31.76
C PHE A 394 -15.92 -20.32 31.75
N SER A 395 -17.11 -20.13 31.16
CA SER A 395 -18.01 -21.23 30.81
C SER A 395 -17.78 -21.69 29.36
N ASP A 396 -18.19 -22.93 29.07
CA ASP A 396 -18.25 -23.42 27.68
C ASP A 396 -19.20 -22.54 26.83
N GLY A 397 -18.77 -22.17 25.62
CA GLY A 397 -19.46 -21.24 24.73
C GLY A 397 -19.33 -19.76 25.09
N ASP A 398 -18.40 -19.38 25.99
CA ASP A 398 -18.05 -17.98 26.23
C ASP A 398 -17.31 -17.40 25.01
N GLU A 399 -17.61 -16.14 24.66
CA GLU A 399 -17.04 -15.46 23.49
C GLU A 399 -15.51 -15.41 23.50
N ILE A 400 -14.89 -15.24 24.67
CA ILE A 400 -13.42 -15.20 24.79
C ILE A 400 -12.84 -16.60 24.58
N VAL A 401 -13.53 -17.64 25.05
CA VAL A 401 -13.13 -19.04 24.84
C VAL A 401 -13.19 -19.41 23.36
N GLU A 402 -14.24 -18.99 22.65
CA GLU A 402 -14.31 -19.19 21.20
C GLU A 402 -13.22 -18.40 20.48
N SER A 403 -12.94 -17.17 20.92
CA SER A 403 -11.87 -16.35 20.34
C SER A 403 -10.47 -16.97 20.52
N VAL A 404 -10.22 -17.75 21.58
CA VAL A 404 -8.99 -18.55 21.72
C VAL A 404 -8.91 -19.62 20.63
N ARG A 405 -10.03 -20.29 20.31
CA ARG A 405 -10.11 -21.32 19.26
C ARG A 405 -9.94 -20.71 17.87
N ASP A 406 -10.39 -19.47 17.70
CA ASP A 406 -10.41 -18.74 16.43
C ASP A 406 -9.17 -17.86 16.21
N VAL A 407 -8.16 -17.90 17.09
CA VAL A 407 -6.88 -17.18 16.87
C VAL A 407 -6.31 -17.54 15.49
N ASP A 408 -6.07 -16.48 14.71
CA ASP A 408 -5.61 -16.54 13.33
C ASP A 408 -4.26 -17.27 13.20
N VAL A 409 -4.12 -18.07 12.15
CA VAL A 409 -2.86 -18.74 11.80
C VAL A 409 -2.41 -18.31 10.41
N ILE A 410 -1.32 -17.57 10.34
CA ILE A 410 -0.76 -17.02 9.11
C ILE A 410 0.14 -18.06 8.43
N CYS A 411 -0.02 -18.23 7.12
CA CYS A 411 0.89 -18.99 6.28
C CYS A 411 1.15 -18.18 5.00
N THR A 412 2.39 -17.72 4.80
CA THR A 412 2.81 -17.19 3.51
C THR A 412 2.95 -18.37 2.56
N ALA A 413 2.13 -18.44 1.52
CA ALA A 413 2.20 -19.51 0.52
C ALA A 413 2.02 -18.92 -0.88
N LEU A 414 2.86 -19.34 -1.82
CA LEU A 414 2.79 -18.92 -3.22
C LEU A 414 1.68 -19.72 -3.95
N GLY A 415 0.41 -19.42 -3.66
CA GLY A 415 -0.75 -19.99 -4.37
C GLY A 415 -1.67 -20.91 -3.55
N ASP A 416 -2.71 -21.45 -4.22
CA ASP A 416 -3.59 -22.50 -3.66
C ASP A 416 -2.73 -23.75 -3.40
N GLU A 417 -2.37 -24.00 -2.16
CA GLU A 417 -1.78 -25.27 -1.78
C GLU A 417 -2.91 -26.21 -1.36
N PRO A 418 -3.32 -27.19 -2.19
CA PRO A 418 -4.50 -28.01 -1.90
C PRO A 418 -4.36 -28.81 -0.61
N ALA A 419 -3.12 -29.11 -0.20
CA ALA A 419 -2.84 -29.83 1.03
C ALA A 419 -3.15 -29.01 2.30
N LEU A 420 -3.21 -27.68 2.19
CA LEU A 420 -3.54 -26.78 3.30
C LEU A 420 -5.01 -26.33 3.30
N ALA A 421 -5.78 -26.63 2.25
CA ALA A 421 -7.14 -26.14 2.06
C ALA A 421 -8.18 -26.65 3.09
N GLU A 422 -7.86 -27.68 3.88
CA GLU A 422 -8.72 -28.18 4.97
C GLU A 422 -8.48 -27.49 6.33
N PHE A 423 -7.45 -26.65 6.41
CA PHE A 423 -7.08 -25.92 7.61
C PHE A 423 -7.58 -24.49 7.56
N ASP A 424 -7.92 -24.00 8.74
CA ASP A 424 -8.37 -22.65 8.99
C ASP A 424 -7.12 -21.76 9.13
N ILE A 425 -6.63 -21.27 7.99
CA ILE A 425 -5.40 -20.46 7.87
C ILE A 425 -5.70 -19.14 7.17
N CYS A 426 -4.98 -18.08 7.49
CA CYS A 426 -5.07 -16.85 6.73
C CYS A 426 -4.32 -17.01 5.40
N TYR A 427 -4.96 -16.68 4.28
CA TYR A 427 -4.32 -16.69 2.98
C TYR A 427 -3.53 -15.39 2.73
N VAL A 428 -2.26 -15.52 2.33
CA VAL A 428 -1.30 -14.40 2.24
C VAL A 428 -0.57 -14.34 0.88
N PRO A 429 -1.26 -14.00 -0.22
CA PRO A 429 -0.62 -13.81 -1.52
C PRO A 429 0.25 -12.55 -1.57
N GLN A 430 1.15 -12.44 -2.55
CA GLN A 430 1.82 -11.18 -2.82
C GLN A 430 0.85 -10.18 -3.47
N LEU A 431 1.03 -8.88 -3.23
CA LEU A 431 0.08 -7.86 -3.71
C LEU A 431 -0.22 -7.94 -5.21
N HIS A 432 0.80 -8.17 -6.04
CA HIS A 432 0.64 -8.24 -7.49
C HIS A 432 0.00 -9.55 -7.99
N GLU A 433 -0.05 -10.57 -7.12
CA GLU A 433 -0.58 -11.90 -7.41
C GLU A 433 -2.07 -12.02 -7.12
N ILE A 434 -2.65 -11.15 -6.28
CA ILE A 434 -4.11 -11.07 -5.97
C ILE A 434 -4.96 -10.94 -7.25
N GLU A 435 -4.29 -10.68 -8.35
CA GLU A 435 -4.84 -10.44 -9.66
C GLU A 435 -4.62 -11.58 -10.65
N ASP A 436 -3.73 -12.52 -10.33
CA ASP A 436 -3.62 -13.71 -11.13
C ASP A 436 -4.93 -14.49 -11.01
N TYR A 437 -5.41 -14.99 -12.14
CA TYR A 437 -6.70 -15.66 -12.19
C TYR A 437 -6.74 -16.92 -11.30
N SER A 438 -5.63 -17.66 -11.24
CA SER A 438 -5.54 -18.83 -10.37
C SER A 438 -5.65 -18.42 -8.90
N ILE A 439 -4.92 -17.38 -8.50
CA ILE A 439 -4.94 -16.82 -7.14
C ILE A 439 -6.31 -16.24 -6.78
N GLN A 440 -6.98 -15.54 -7.69
CA GLN A 440 -8.35 -15.04 -7.47
C GLN A 440 -9.33 -16.19 -7.18
N THR A 441 -9.23 -17.28 -7.95
CA THR A 441 -10.06 -18.47 -7.73
C THR A 441 -9.78 -19.07 -6.35
N SER A 442 -8.51 -19.05 -5.91
CA SER A 442 -8.10 -19.53 -4.60
C SER A 442 -8.59 -18.64 -3.47
N ILE A 443 -8.56 -17.31 -3.64
CA ILE A 443 -9.14 -16.34 -2.70
C ILE A 443 -10.65 -16.57 -2.58
N GLU A 444 -11.37 -16.68 -3.70
CA GLU A 444 -12.81 -16.92 -3.71
C GLU A 444 -13.15 -18.24 -3.01
N LYS A 445 -12.46 -19.33 -3.35
CA LYS A 445 -12.63 -20.63 -2.71
C LYS A 445 -12.25 -20.61 -1.23
N HIS A 446 -11.21 -19.86 -0.86
CA HIS A 446 -10.81 -19.71 0.54
C HIS A 446 -11.92 -19.04 1.35
N ALA A 447 -12.46 -17.93 0.84
CA ALA A 447 -13.57 -17.19 1.45
C ALA A 447 -14.90 -17.97 1.49
N GLU A 448 -15.12 -18.93 0.58
CA GLU A 448 -16.27 -19.84 0.66
C GLU A 448 -16.16 -20.86 1.83
N ASN A 449 -14.94 -21.15 2.28
CA ASN A 449 -14.67 -22.23 3.24
C ASN A 449 -14.20 -21.74 4.61
N ASN A 450 -13.73 -20.49 4.73
CA ASN A 450 -13.15 -19.91 5.94
C ASN A 450 -13.58 -18.44 6.08
N ASP A 451 -13.70 -17.98 7.32
CA ASP A 451 -14.07 -16.59 7.66
C ASP A 451 -12.85 -15.74 8.06
N ASN A 452 -11.63 -16.25 7.83
CA ASN A 452 -10.38 -15.58 8.21
C ASN A 452 -10.11 -14.33 7.38
N PRO A 453 -9.37 -13.35 7.95
CA PRO A 453 -8.97 -12.16 7.22
C PRO A 453 -8.10 -12.50 6.01
N LEU A 454 -8.29 -11.75 4.91
CA LEU A 454 -7.39 -11.80 3.77
C LEU A 454 -6.16 -10.93 4.07
N TRP A 455 -4.97 -11.50 3.87
CA TRP A 455 -3.71 -10.77 4.01
C TRP A 455 -3.09 -10.52 2.64
N TYR A 456 -2.14 -9.59 2.58
CA TYR A 456 -1.18 -9.54 1.48
C TYR A 456 0.23 -9.29 1.98
N TYR A 457 1.19 -9.76 1.21
CA TYR A 457 2.62 -9.69 1.53
C TYR A 457 3.40 -8.81 0.56
N THR A 458 4.38 -8.06 1.09
CA THR A 458 5.39 -7.34 0.32
C THR A 458 6.81 -7.70 0.76
N GLN A 459 7.69 -7.89 -0.23
CA GLN A 459 9.11 -8.17 -0.08
C GLN A 459 9.91 -7.62 -1.28
N ILE A 460 10.90 -8.38 -1.76
CA ILE A 460 11.61 -8.17 -3.03
C ILE A 460 10.63 -7.96 -4.18
N ASP A 461 9.49 -8.65 -4.14
CA ASP A 461 8.35 -8.48 -5.02
C ASP A 461 7.16 -7.94 -4.19
N PRO A 462 6.25 -7.13 -4.77
CA PRO A 462 6.20 -6.71 -6.17
C PRO A 462 7.28 -5.70 -6.56
N ALA A 463 7.41 -5.46 -7.87
CA ALA A 463 8.25 -4.43 -8.47
C ALA A 463 7.41 -3.36 -9.17
N ALA A 464 7.92 -2.13 -9.26
CA ALA A 464 7.29 -1.08 -10.03
C ALA A 464 7.00 -1.55 -11.47
N PRO A 465 5.80 -1.29 -12.02
CA PRO A 465 4.84 -0.28 -11.59
C PRO A 465 3.78 -0.77 -10.59
N ALA A 466 3.88 -1.99 -10.07
CA ALA A 466 3.04 -2.39 -8.95
C ALA A 466 3.50 -1.70 -7.65
N PRO A 467 2.59 -1.37 -6.71
CA PRO A 467 2.97 -0.69 -5.48
C PRO A 467 4.08 -1.41 -4.71
N THR A 468 5.19 -0.73 -4.45
CA THR A 468 6.32 -1.29 -3.70
C THR A 468 6.73 -0.38 -2.55
N SER A 469 7.63 -0.89 -1.71
CA SER A 469 8.35 -0.09 -0.72
C SER A 469 9.82 0.12 -1.11
N HIS A 470 10.18 -0.01 -2.40
CA HIS A 470 11.57 0.12 -2.85
C HIS A 470 12.01 1.58 -3.00
N ILE A 471 13.32 1.84 -2.88
CA ILE A 471 13.90 3.18 -3.00
C ILE A 471 13.78 3.70 -4.45
N ASP A 472 13.89 2.82 -5.44
CA ASP A 472 13.83 3.15 -6.87
C ASP A 472 12.41 3.12 -7.46
N ASP A 473 11.41 3.42 -6.63
CA ASP A 473 10.00 3.60 -6.99
C ASP A 473 9.49 5.01 -6.61
N PHE A 474 8.35 5.45 -7.13
CA PHE A 474 7.70 6.72 -6.80
C PHE A 474 7.09 6.69 -5.39
N LEU A 475 6.98 7.83 -4.69
CA LEU A 475 6.34 7.83 -3.35
C LEU A 475 4.83 7.62 -3.42
N VAL A 476 4.18 8.06 -4.51
CA VAL A 476 2.75 7.82 -4.75
C VAL A 476 2.40 6.33 -4.69
N SER A 477 3.35 5.47 -5.07
CA SER A 477 3.27 4.01 -4.99
C SER A 477 2.92 3.53 -3.57
N GLY A 478 3.59 4.07 -2.55
CA GLY A 478 3.36 3.74 -1.14
C GLY A 478 1.97 4.14 -0.64
N ARG A 479 1.40 5.23 -1.17
CA ARG A 479 0.01 5.63 -0.88
C ARG A 479 -0.99 4.75 -1.62
N ILE A 480 -0.83 4.61 -2.94
CA ILE A 480 -1.72 3.82 -3.80
C ILE A 480 -1.79 2.36 -3.33
N MET A 481 -0.74 1.80 -2.73
CA MET A 481 -0.76 0.48 -2.11
C MET A 481 -1.98 0.28 -1.19
N LYS A 482 -2.33 1.30 -0.40
CA LYS A 482 -3.42 1.27 0.58
C LYS A 482 -4.79 1.54 -0.05
N TRP A 483 -4.84 2.28 -1.14
CA TRP A 483 -6.03 2.40 -1.99
C TRP A 483 -6.35 1.08 -2.71
N VAL A 484 -5.33 0.37 -3.19
CA VAL A 484 -5.47 -0.98 -3.76
C VAL A 484 -5.94 -1.96 -2.68
N GLN A 485 -5.37 -1.89 -1.47
CA GLN A 485 -5.80 -2.68 -0.31
C GLN A 485 -7.30 -2.51 -0.04
N LYS A 486 -7.79 -1.27 0.00
CA LYS A 486 -9.22 -0.98 0.13
C LYS A 486 -10.05 -1.55 -1.03
N TYR A 487 -9.62 -1.34 -2.26
CA TYR A 487 -10.39 -1.73 -3.44
C TYR A 487 -10.66 -3.25 -3.50
N TYR A 488 -9.67 -4.05 -3.09
CA TYR A 488 -9.78 -5.50 -3.01
C TYR A 488 -10.32 -6.02 -1.67
N ASN A 489 -10.71 -5.13 -0.75
CA ASN A 489 -11.21 -5.48 0.58
C ASN A 489 -10.26 -6.41 1.35
N ILE A 490 -8.97 -6.04 1.42
CA ILE A 490 -7.95 -6.81 2.11
C ILE A 490 -7.77 -6.26 3.53
N ASP A 491 -7.80 -7.15 4.51
CA ASP A 491 -7.84 -6.79 5.93
C ASP A 491 -6.46 -6.46 6.48
N ALA A 492 -5.44 -7.20 6.04
CA ALA A 492 -4.15 -7.22 6.68
C ALA A 492 -2.95 -7.11 5.72
N TRP A 493 -1.84 -6.56 6.23
CA TRP A 493 -0.60 -6.38 5.49
C TRP A 493 0.60 -6.96 6.23
N LEU A 494 1.39 -7.78 5.54
CA LEU A 494 2.66 -8.32 6.01
C LEU A 494 3.82 -7.70 5.24
N ASN A 495 4.85 -7.26 5.95
CA ASN A 495 6.15 -6.93 5.37
C ASN A 495 7.27 -7.63 6.12
N TRP A 496 8.14 -8.31 5.38
CA TRP A 496 9.08 -9.25 5.98
C TRP A 496 10.08 -8.61 6.94
N MET A 497 10.37 -7.30 6.85
CA MET A 497 11.24 -6.60 7.80
C MET A 497 10.99 -5.08 7.88
N TYR A 498 11.27 -4.48 9.03
CA TYR A 498 11.24 -3.04 9.27
C TYR A 498 12.65 -2.41 9.34
N ASN A 499 13.68 -3.21 9.70
CA ASN A 499 15.02 -2.74 10.04
C ASN A 499 16.18 -3.54 9.42
N ALA A 500 16.06 -4.02 8.17
CA ALA A 500 17.15 -4.72 7.50
C ALA A 500 18.38 -3.83 7.30
N TYR A 501 19.44 -4.03 8.10
CA TYR A 501 20.70 -3.26 8.05
C TYR A 501 21.90 -4.06 7.58
N MET A 502 21.76 -5.38 7.52
CA MET A 502 22.72 -6.29 6.91
C MET A 502 22.25 -6.72 5.53
N GLN A 503 23.21 -7.05 4.66
CA GLN A 503 22.93 -7.61 3.34
C GLN A 503 22.89 -9.14 3.41
N ILE A 504 21.78 -9.72 2.96
CA ILE A 504 21.56 -11.17 2.89
C ILE A 504 22.28 -11.74 1.67
N GLN A 505 23.00 -12.84 1.89
CA GLN A 505 23.76 -13.59 0.89
C GLN A 505 23.14 -14.98 0.72
N GLY A 506 22.95 -15.40 -0.54
CA GLY A 506 22.53 -16.76 -0.92
C GLY A 506 21.21 -17.22 -0.27
N TRP A 507 20.06 -16.69 -0.71
CA TRP A 507 18.71 -17.06 -0.22
C TRP A 507 18.64 -17.23 1.31
N GLY A 508 19.08 -16.23 2.07
CA GLY A 508 19.02 -16.28 3.54
C GLY A 508 20.17 -17.02 4.23
N SER A 509 21.10 -17.63 3.50
CA SER A 509 22.14 -18.51 4.08
C SER A 509 23.25 -17.79 4.86
N ALA A 510 23.47 -16.49 4.62
CA ALA A 510 24.46 -15.71 5.36
C ALA A 510 24.15 -14.20 5.36
N TYR A 511 24.67 -13.49 6.36
CA TYR A 511 24.55 -12.03 6.48
C TYR A 511 25.92 -11.36 6.32
N LYS A 512 25.95 -10.24 5.61
CA LYS A 512 27.12 -9.37 5.45
C LYS A 512 26.81 -8.01 6.08
N ALA A 513 27.64 -7.61 7.02
CA ALA A 513 27.60 -6.26 7.58
C ALA A 513 27.89 -5.22 6.48
N VAL A 514 27.03 -4.22 6.37
CA VAL A 514 27.12 -3.11 5.41
C VAL A 514 26.76 -1.79 6.11
N ASN A 515 27.10 -0.66 5.49
CA ASN A 515 26.58 0.63 5.95
C ASN A 515 25.19 0.84 5.34
N ALA A 516 24.14 0.85 6.16
CA ALA A 516 22.77 0.99 5.70
C ALA A 516 22.51 2.31 4.94
N TYR A 517 23.32 3.35 5.16
CA TYR A 517 23.21 4.65 4.48
C TYR A 517 23.88 4.72 3.10
N ASP A 518 24.73 3.74 2.76
CA ASP A 518 25.53 3.74 1.53
C ASP A 518 25.25 2.50 0.66
N GLU A 519 24.99 1.35 1.29
CA GLU A 519 24.59 0.12 0.62
C GLU A 519 23.09 -0.07 0.82
N ILE A 520 22.33 -0.07 -0.27
CA ILE A 520 20.86 -0.15 -0.23
C ILE A 520 20.30 -1.51 -0.63
N SER A 521 21.11 -2.39 -1.23
CA SER A 521 20.69 -3.74 -1.57
C SER A 521 20.70 -4.64 -0.34
N ARG A 522 19.58 -5.34 -0.09
CA ARG A 522 19.44 -6.27 1.05
C ARG A 522 19.43 -7.74 0.67
N ASN A 523 19.23 -8.09 -0.59
CA ASN A 523 19.33 -9.48 -1.05
C ASN A 523 20.21 -9.54 -2.31
N LEU A 524 21.25 -10.39 -2.28
CA LEU A 524 22.13 -10.67 -3.43
C LEU A 524 22.06 -12.13 -3.92
N GLY A 525 21.12 -12.94 -3.41
CA GLY A 525 21.06 -14.39 -3.62
C GLY A 525 20.99 -14.87 -5.07
N SER A 526 20.70 -13.99 -6.05
CA SER A 526 20.47 -14.40 -7.44
C SER A 526 20.93 -13.40 -8.52
N ALA A 527 21.84 -12.46 -8.20
CA ALA A 527 22.14 -11.32 -9.10
C ALA A 527 20.93 -10.40 -9.34
N VAL A 528 20.03 -10.34 -8.36
CA VAL A 528 18.79 -9.58 -8.37
C VAL A 528 18.87 -8.54 -7.25
N GLY A 529 18.73 -7.26 -7.57
CA GLY A 529 18.70 -6.20 -6.56
C GLY A 529 17.32 -6.07 -5.90
N ALA A 530 17.27 -5.68 -4.63
CA ALA A 530 16.07 -5.20 -3.95
C ALA A 530 16.44 -3.94 -3.17
N MET A 531 16.21 -2.76 -3.77
CA MET A 531 16.75 -1.50 -3.29
C MET A 531 15.87 -0.96 -2.16
N GLY A 532 16.38 -0.97 -0.92
CA GLY A 532 15.59 -0.47 0.21
C GLY A 532 14.59 -1.47 0.79
N ASP A 533 14.53 -2.68 0.22
CA ASP A 533 13.64 -3.75 0.70
C ASP A 533 13.99 -4.17 2.13
N GLY A 534 12.96 -4.43 2.94
CA GLY A 534 13.09 -4.86 4.33
C GLY A 534 13.49 -3.75 5.32
N TYR A 535 13.56 -2.47 4.94
CA TYR A 535 13.70 -1.39 5.92
C TYR A 535 12.99 -0.09 5.54
N PHE A 536 12.29 0.47 6.52
CA PHE A 536 11.60 1.77 6.43
C PHE A 536 12.32 2.88 7.21
N VAL A 537 13.29 2.49 8.04
CA VAL A 537 14.04 3.39 8.92
C VAL A 537 15.52 3.07 8.85
N TYR A 538 16.36 4.05 9.12
CA TYR A 538 17.81 3.95 9.17
C TYR A 538 18.33 4.03 10.62
N PRO A 539 19.51 3.47 10.91
CA PRO A 539 20.03 3.46 12.27
C PRO A 539 20.30 4.87 12.83
N ALA A 540 20.00 5.08 14.10
CA ALA A 540 20.16 6.35 14.80
C ALA A 540 21.63 6.67 15.12
N ALA A 541 22.44 5.64 15.39
CA ALA A 541 23.83 5.76 15.82
C ALA A 541 24.71 6.66 14.93
N LYS A 542 24.49 6.71 13.62
CA LYS A 542 25.25 7.58 12.70
C LYS A 542 25.14 9.07 13.09
N TYR A 543 23.96 9.49 13.49
CA TYR A 543 23.66 10.89 13.81
C TYR A 543 23.61 11.15 15.31
N GLY A 544 23.72 10.10 16.14
CA GLY A 544 23.52 10.22 17.58
C GLY A 544 22.08 10.62 17.95
N ALA A 545 21.11 10.23 17.13
CA ALA A 545 19.70 10.51 17.37
C ALA A 545 19.12 9.58 18.45
N ASP A 546 18.03 10.03 19.08
CA ASP A 546 17.34 9.28 20.14
C ASP A 546 16.29 8.28 19.60
N ALA A 547 16.05 8.29 18.29
CA ALA A 547 15.12 7.42 17.59
C ALA A 547 15.66 7.10 16.19
N PRO A 548 15.24 5.98 15.57
CA PRO A 548 15.69 5.65 14.23
C PRO A 548 15.28 6.74 13.22
N ILE A 549 16.16 6.95 12.24
CA ILE A 549 15.99 7.97 11.21
C ILE A 549 14.96 7.47 10.20
N LYS A 550 13.91 8.25 9.99
CA LYS A 550 12.81 7.88 9.11
C LYS A 550 13.26 7.85 7.65
N SER A 551 12.59 7.05 6.83
CA SER A 551 12.66 7.20 5.37
C SER A 551 11.50 8.07 4.86
N LEU A 552 11.67 8.65 3.69
CA LEU A 552 10.62 9.35 2.96
C LEU A 552 9.49 8.38 2.57
N ARG A 553 9.83 7.11 2.29
CA ARG A 553 8.86 6.03 2.06
C ARG A 553 8.00 5.75 3.28
N LEU A 554 8.54 5.82 4.49
CA LEU A 554 7.78 5.64 5.72
C LEU A 554 6.69 6.71 5.89
N LEU A 555 7.01 7.98 5.58
CA LEU A 555 5.99 9.04 5.61
C LEU A 555 4.90 8.77 4.58
N ALA A 556 5.28 8.49 3.32
CA ALA A 556 4.32 8.19 2.27
C ALA A 556 3.46 6.95 2.58
N HIS A 557 4.02 5.93 3.23
CA HIS A 557 3.27 4.75 3.66
C HIS A 557 2.26 5.10 4.76
N ARG A 558 2.66 5.86 5.79
CA ARG A 558 1.74 6.32 6.84
C ARG A 558 0.58 7.12 6.24
N ASP A 559 0.87 8.04 5.35
CA ASP A 559 -0.20 8.84 4.74
C ASP A 559 -1.14 7.97 3.91
N GLY A 560 -0.63 6.89 3.30
CA GLY A 560 -1.46 5.86 2.68
C GLY A 560 -2.32 5.07 3.68
N GLU A 561 -1.78 4.71 4.84
CA GLU A 561 -2.56 4.07 5.92
C GLU A 561 -3.66 5.03 6.41
N GLU A 562 -3.37 6.33 6.53
CA GLU A 562 -4.38 7.33 6.90
C GLU A 562 -5.46 7.48 5.81
N ASP A 563 -5.10 7.50 4.52
CA ASP A 563 -6.06 7.44 3.42
C ASP A 563 -6.95 6.18 3.51
N LEU A 564 -6.40 5.02 3.90
CA LEU A 564 -7.15 3.78 4.07
C LEU A 564 -8.17 3.87 5.22
N GLU A 565 -7.82 4.48 6.34
CA GLU A 565 -8.78 4.71 7.43
C GLU A 565 -9.92 5.62 6.98
N VAL A 566 -9.63 6.64 6.17
CA VAL A 566 -10.63 7.52 5.57
C VAL A 566 -11.56 6.74 4.64
N LEU A 567 -10.99 5.88 3.78
CA LEU A 567 -11.75 5.02 2.87
C LEU A 567 -12.65 4.00 3.60
N ARG A 568 -12.15 3.35 4.66
CA ARG A 568 -12.93 2.41 5.48
C ARG A 568 -13.98 3.12 6.33
N TYR A 569 -13.68 4.31 6.83
CA TYR A 569 -14.68 5.12 7.52
C TYR A 569 -15.85 5.48 6.61
N LEU A 570 -15.59 5.72 5.32
CA LEU A 570 -16.65 5.92 4.34
C LEU A 570 -17.55 4.68 4.17
N ASP A 571 -17.01 3.45 4.26
CA ASP A 571 -17.84 2.22 4.30
C ASP A 571 -18.76 2.22 5.52
N THR A 572 -18.21 2.50 6.71
CA THR A 572 -18.99 2.56 7.95
C THR A 572 -20.14 3.55 7.83
N LEU A 573 -19.86 4.75 7.32
CA LEU A 573 -20.90 5.75 7.09
C LEU A 573 -21.97 5.22 6.12
N TYR A 574 -21.57 4.63 5.00
CA TYR A 574 -22.52 4.06 4.03
C TYR A 574 -23.40 2.96 4.65
N ALA A 575 -22.85 2.08 5.48
CA ALA A 575 -23.62 1.06 6.21
C ALA A 575 -24.65 1.66 7.19
N GLU A 576 -24.31 2.76 7.88
CA GLU A 576 -25.28 3.50 8.70
C GLU A 576 -26.46 4.03 7.86
N TYR A 577 -26.18 4.48 6.63
CA TYR A 577 -27.22 4.93 5.70
C TYR A 577 -28.08 3.78 5.18
N GLU A 578 -27.55 2.57 5.00
CA GLU A 578 -28.37 1.39 4.68
C GLU A 578 -29.45 1.18 5.73
N THR A 579 -29.06 1.24 7.00
CA THR A 579 -30.00 1.13 8.13
C THR A 579 -31.05 2.24 8.08
N TYR A 580 -30.65 3.49 7.86
CA TYR A 580 -31.58 4.64 7.75
C TYR A 580 -32.60 4.47 6.61
N TYR A 581 -32.16 3.95 5.46
CA TYR A 581 -33.01 3.73 4.30
C TYR A 581 -33.71 2.37 4.30
N GLY A 582 -33.53 1.54 5.34
CA GLY A 582 -34.12 0.21 5.43
C GLY A 582 -33.68 -0.72 4.28
N LEU A 583 -32.41 -0.61 3.89
CA LEU A 583 -31.80 -1.46 2.86
C LEU A 583 -31.23 -2.73 3.51
N GLU A 584 -31.10 -3.78 2.71
CA GLU A 584 -30.30 -4.95 3.11
C GLU A 584 -28.83 -4.55 3.19
N GLU A 585 -28.11 -5.12 4.15
CA GLU A 585 -26.67 -4.90 4.34
C GLU A 585 -25.90 -5.21 3.04
N GLY A 586 -24.98 -4.33 2.66
CA GLY A 586 -24.16 -4.46 1.45
C GLY A 586 -24.87 -4.07 0.14
N THR A 587 -26.06 -3.47 0.22
CA THR A 587 -26.74 -2.85 -0.94
C THR A 587 -25.92 -1.70 -1.55
N LEU A 588 -25.27 -0.92 -0.70
CA LEU A 588 -24.43 0.21 -1.03
C LEU A 588 -22.96 -0.20 -0.96
N ASN A 589 -22.23 0.05 -2.04
CA ASN A 589 -20.82 -0.30 -2.14
C ASN A 589 -20.01 0.96 -2.46
N VAL A 590 -19.13 1.36 -1.54
CA VAL A 590 -18.26 2.53 -1.73
C VAL A 590 -17.30 2.34 -2.91
N ASN A 591 -16.89 1.10 -3.23
CA ASN A 591 -16.03 0.85 -4.39
C ASN A 591 -16.73 1.18 -5.71
N ASP A 592 -18.06 1.01 -5.80
CA ASP A 592 -18.82 1.43 -6.99
C ASP A 592 -18.84 2.95 -7.13
N VAL A 593 -18.96 3.67 -6.00
CA VAL A 593 -18.99 5.14 -5.92
C VAL A 593 -17.64 5.74 -6.28
N LEU A 594 -16.57 5.17 -5.73
CA LEU A 594 -15.19 5.64 -5.93
C LEU A 594 -14.52 5.01 -7.15
N LYS A 595 -15.20 4.15 -7.91
CA LYS A 595 -14.61 3.49 -9.08
C LYS A 595 -13.93 4.47 -10.04
N GLY A 596 -14.55 5.63 -10.27
CA GLY A 596 -13.98 6.65 -11.14
C GLY A 596 -12.71 7.30 -10.59
N VAL A 597 -12.60 7.39 -9.26
CA VAL A 597 -11.41 7.86 -8.54
C VAL A 597 -10.30 6.80 -8.64
N TYR A 598 -10.61 5.54 -8.34
CA TYR A 598 -9.65 4.44 -8.43
C TYR A 598 -9.07 4.27 -9.84
N ASP A 599 -9.94 4.26 -10.87
CA ASP A 599 -9.56 4.10 -12.28
C ASP A 599 -8.56 5.17 -12.78
N LYS A 600 -8.39 6.29 -12.05
CA LYS A 600 -7.45 7.38 -12.37
C LYS A 600 -6.05 7.19 -11.77
N ILE A 601 -5.91 6.40 -10.70
CA ILE A 601 -4.66 6.29 -9.93
C ILE A 601 -4.06 4.89 -9.95
N PHE A 602 -4.88 3.87 -10.21
CA PHE A 602 -4.38 2.54 -10.49
C PHE A 602 -5.29 1.81 -11.46
N CYS A 603 -4.70 0.86 -12.17
CA CYS A 603 -5.44 -0.22 -12.78
C CYS A 603 -4.93 -1.47 -12.14
N ARG A 604 -5.83 -2.26 -11.57
CA ARG A 604 -5.41 -3.52 -10.99
C ARG A 604 -4.34 -3.26 -9.89
N SER A 605 -3.25 -4.01 -9.85
CA SER A 605 -2.15 -3.84 -8.89
C SER A 605 -1.09 -2.90 -9.45
N THR A 606 -1.38 -2.15 -10.52
CA THR A 606 -0.43 -1.22 -11.15
C THR A 606 -0.76 0.21 -10.77
N ALA A 607 0.13 0.85 -10.03
CA ALA A 607 0.02 2.25 -9.65
C ALA A 607 0.40 3.17 -10.82
N PHE A 608 -0.31 4.28 -10.96
CA PHE A 608 0.04 5.35 -11.88
C PHE A 608 0.86 6.41 -11.14
N SER A 609 1.83 7.01 -11.84
CA SER A 609 2.83 7.90 -11.24
C SER A 609 2.50 9.39 -11.35
N ASP A 610 1.28 9.75 -11.76
CA ASP A 610 0.87 11.15 -11.92
C ASP A 610 0.44 11.75 -10.57
N ASP A 611 1.35 12.53 -9.99
CA ASP A 611 1.17 13.16 -8.68
C ASP A 611 -0.05 14.11 -8.64
N ALA A 612 -0.32 14.83 -9.73
CA ALA A 612 -1.42 15.79 -9.79
C ALA A 612 -2.78 15.08 -9.77
N ILE A 613 -2.88 13.97 -10.50
CA ILE A 613 -4.09 13.14 -10.53
C ILE A 613 -4.33 12.50 -9.16
N PHE A 614 -3.28 12.06 -8.47
CA PHE A 614 -3.42 11.54 -7.11
C PHE A 614 -3.97 12.58 -6.13
N ASP A 615 -3.44 13.81 -6.16
CA ASP A 615 -3.94 14.93 -5.35
C ASP A 615 -5.42 15.23 -5.63
N GLU A 616 -5.84 15.23 -6.92
CA GLU A 616 -7.24 15.35 -7.30
C GLU A 616 -8.11 14.23 -6.73
N CYS A 617 -7.60 12.99 -6.73
CA CYS A 617 -8.30 11.84 -6.16
C CYS A 617 -8.43 11.91 -4.64
N ARG A 618 -7.45 12.48 -3.94
CA ARG A 618 -7.53 12.69 -2.48
C ARG A 618 -8.54 13.78 -2.12
N GLU A 619 -8.58 14.87 -2.89
CA GLU A 619 -9.66 15.87 -2.80
C GLU A 619 -11.02 15.23 -3.08
N ALA A 620 -11.08 14.28 -4.02
CA ALA A 620 -12.31 13.57 -4.32
C ALA A 620 -12.82 12.74 -3.12
N LEU A 621 -11.91 12.02 -2.45
CA LEU A 621 -12.23 11.30 -1.22
C LEU A 621 -12.72 12.25 -0.12
N LYS A 622 -12.08 13.41 0.03
CA LYS A 622 -12.51 14.44 0.98
C LYS A 622 -13.95 14.92 0.70
N ASP A 623 -14.35 15.31 -0.53
CA ASP A 623 -15.76 15.73 -0.70
C ASP A 623 -16.73 14.55 -0.62
N ALA A 624 -16.29 13.31 -0.89
CA ALA A 624 -17.12 12.13 -0.67
C ALA A 624 -17.51 11.99 0.80
N ILE A 625 -16.57 12.18 1.72
CA ILE A 625 -16.84 12.14 3.16
C ILE A 625 -17.65 13.35 3.60
N LEU A 626 -17.24 14.56 3.21
CA LEU A 626 -17.92 15.77 3.65
C LEU A 626 -19.41 15.78 3.26
N ARG A 627 -19.73 15.24 2.07
CA ARG A 627 -21.10 15.07 1.59
C ARG A 627 -21.95 14.19 2.52
N VAL A 628 -21.32 13.22 3.17
CA VAL A 628 -21.98 12.20 3.99
C VAL A 628 -22.06 12.62 5.46
N THR A 629 -21.06 13.36 5.95
CA THR A 629 -20.94 13.76 7.37
C THR A 629 -21.48 15.16 7.67
N HIS A 630 -21.48 16.10 6.73
CA HIS A 630 -21.86 17.50 6.99
C HIS A 630 -23.13 17.95 6.26
N GLU A 631 -23.84 17.04 5.59
CA GLU A 631 -25.06 17.39 4.86
C GLU A 631 -26.32 16.79 5.50
N ASP A 632 -27.20 17.68 5.97
CA ASP A 632 -28.52 17.31 6.51
C ASP A 632 -29.45 16.68 5.46
N ASN A 633 -29.09 16.74 4.18
CA ASN A 633 -29.86 16.16 3.08
C ASN A 633 -29.73 14.63 2.99
N LYS A 634 -28.80 14.03 3.76
CA LYS A 634 -28.57 12.58 3.82
C LYS A 634 -28.26 11.97 2.45
N PHE A 635 -27.71 12.76 1.52
CA PHE A 635 -27.55 12.36 0.14
C PHE A 635 -26.40 11.37 -0.06
N ILE A 636 -26.73 10.23 -0.65
CA ILE A 636 -25.79 9.20 -1.09
C ILE A 636 -26.25 8.62 -2.43
N TYR A 637 -25.35 7.93 -3.13
CA TYR A 637 -25.69 7.24 -4.36
C TYR A 637 -24.90 5.95 -4.52
N ASN A 638 -25.43 5.06 -5.35
CA ASN A 638 -24.74 3.89 -5.88
C ASN A 638 -24.89 3.88 -7.41
N VAL A 639 -23.91 3.32 -8.13
CA VAL A 639 -23.92 3.19 -9.59
C VAL A 639 -23.59 1.77 -10.01
N LYS A 640 -24.44 1.16 -10.85
CA LYS A 640 -24.19 -0.16 -11.43
C LYS A 640 -24.02 -0.06 -12.94
N TYR A 641 -22.95 -0.65 -13.45
CA TYR A 641 -22.64 -0.68 -14.88
C TYR A 641 -23.04 -2.02 -15.50
N GLN A 642 -23.80 -2.01 -16.60
CA GLN A 642 -24.16 -3.21 -17.36
C GLN A 642 -24.06 -2.91 -18.86
N GLY A 643 -23.03 -3.46 -19.52
CA GLY A 643 -22.79 -3.23 -20.95
C GLY A 643 -22.59 -1.74 -21.26
N LYS A 644 -23.55 -1.13 -21.95
CA LYS A 644 -23.55 0.30 -22.30
C LYS A 644 -24.39 1.16 -21.35
N GLU A 645 -25.00 0.59 -20.31
CA GLU A 645 -25.86 1.33 -19.40
C GLU A 645 -25.18 1.53 -18.05
N ALA A 646 -25.30 2.73 -17.48
CA ALA A 646 -24.99 2.99 -16.09
C ALA A 646 -26.28 3.40 -15.36
N THR A 647 -26.65 2.63 -14.34
CA THR A 647 -27.86 2.88 -13.54
C THR A 647 -27.45 3.45 -12.20
N TYR A 648 -27.85 4.69 -11.96
CA TYR A 648 -27.66 5.41 -10.72
C TYR A 648 -28.88 5.21 -9.83
N THR A 649 -28.63 4.89 -8.57
CA THR A 649 -29.62 4.94 -7.50
C THR A 649 -29.20 5.99 -6.51
N PHE A 650 -30.05 7.00 -6.29
CA PHE A 650 -29.81 8.08 -5.35
C PHE A 650 -30.72 7.93 -4.14
N TYR A 651 -30.25 8.36 -2.99
CA TYR A 651 -31.03 8.43 -1.77
C TYR A 651 -30.92 9.82 -1.15
N THR A 652 -32.01 10.30 -0.55
CA THR A 652 -32.07 11.59 0.15
C THR A 652 -32.99 11.50 1.36
N ALA A 653 -32.87 12.46 2.28
CA ALA A 653 -33.93 12.75 3.23
C ALA A 653 -35.27 13.05 2.51
N SER A 654 -36.38 12.75 3.19
CA SER A 654 -37.74 12.75 2.61
C SER A 654 -38.32 14.14 2.29
N ASP A 655 -37.61 15.21 2.59
CA ASP A 655 -37.99 16.59 2.29
C ASP A 655 -37.18 17.22 1.14
N TYR A 656 -36.31 16.44 0.50
CA TYR A 656 -35.58 16.84 -0.70
C TYR A 656 -36.16 16.17 -1.95
N GLN A 657 -36.13 16.90 -3.07
CA GLN A 657 -36.43 16.42 -4.41
C GLN A 657 -35.17 16.41 -5.26
N LEU A 658 -35.05 15.46 -6.19
CA LEU A 658 -33.84 15.31 -7.00
C LEU A 658 -34.12 15.62 -8.48
N LYS A 659 -33.21 16.38 -9.11
CA LYS A 659 -33.15 16.54 -10.56
C LYS A 659 -31.82 16.05 -11.11
N VAL A 660 -31.89 15.47 -12.29
CA VAL A 660 -30.74 15.03 -13.09
C VAL A 660 -30.81 15.72 -14.44
N ASP A 661 -29.77 16.44 -14.84
CA ASP A 661 -29.73 17.20 -16.11
C ASP A 661 -30.98 18.10 -16.31
N GLY A 662 -31.43 18.75 -15.22
CA GLY A 662 -32.64 19.60 -15.19
C GLY A 662 -33.97 18.84 -15.19
N GLN A 663 -33.96 17.50 -15.36
CA GLN A 663 -35.14 16.65 -15.27
C GLN A 663 -35.42 16.25 -13.82
N ALA A 664 -36.59 16.62 -13.29
CA ALA A 664 -37.05 16.15 -12.00
C ALA A 664 -37.37 14.65 -12.04
N LEU A 665 -36.85 13.92 -11.04
CA LEU A 665 -37.12 12.50 -10.87
C LEU A 665 -38.25 12.28 -9.86
N THR A 666 -39.00 11.19 -10.04
CA THR A 666 -40.05 10.78 -9.12
C THR A 666 -39.47 9.89 -8.02
N PRO A 667 -39.61 10.25 -6.72
CA PRO A 667 -39.12 9.42 -5.63
C PRO A 667 -40.01 8.19 -5.38
N THR A 668 -39.40 7.16 -4.80
CA THR A 668 -40.08 6.12 -4.02
C THR A 668 -39.65 6.20 -2.56
N THR A 669 -40.57 6.01 -1.61
CA THR A 669 -40.21 5.93 -0.19
C THR A 669 -39.31 4.72 0.08
N CYS A 670 -38.26 4.92 0.87
CA CYS A 670 -37.30 3.90 1.27
C CYS A 670 -36.81 4.21 2.68
N GLY A 671 -37.17 3.38 3.67
CA GLY A 671 -36.93 3.68 5.08
C GLY A 671 -37.48 5.05 5.47
N GLU A 672 -36.65 5.87 6.10
CA GLU A 672 -36.96 7.24 6.54
C GLU A 672 -36.80 8.32 5.44
N GLY A 673 -36.45 7.91 4.21
CA GLY A 673 -36.14 8.84 3.12
C GLY A 673 -36.73 8.46 1.77
N TYR A 674 -36.12 9.01 0.72
CA TYR A 674 -36.50 8.78 -0.67
C TYR A 674 -35.38 8.11 -1.45
N LYS A 675 -35.79 7.27 -2.41
CA LYS A 675 -34.97 6.62 -3.41
C LYS A 675 -35.37 7.12 -4.80
N TYR A 676 -34.37 7.36 -5.64
CA TYR A 676 -34.53 7.74 -7.05
C TYR A 676 -33.68 6.83 -7.93
N THR A 677 -34.11 6.63 -9.18
CA THR A 677 -33.34 5.84 -10.16
C THR A 677 -33.23 6.61 -11.47
N TYR A 678 -32.03 6.59 -12.05
CA TYR A 678 -31.74 7.20 -13.34
C TYR A 678 -30.78 6.30 -14.13
N THR A 679 -31.10 6.01 -15.38
CA THR A 679 -30.25 5.21 -16.27
C THR A 679 -29.73 6.09 -17.40
N LEU A 680 -28.42 6.04 -17.62
CA LEU A 680 -27.76 6.73 -18.73
C LEU A 680 -27.13 5.72 -19.69
N ASP A 681 -27.13 6.06 -20.98
CA ASP A 681 -26.40 5.33 -22.02
C ASP A 681 -24.95 5.83 -22.05
N ALA A 682 -24.05 5.02 -21.47
CA ALA A 682 -22.63 5.24 -21.36
C ALA A 682 -21.91 5.33 -22.71
N SER A 683 -22.56 5.02 -23.84
CA SER A 683 -22.02 5.23 -25.18
C SER A 683 -22.21 6.66 -25.70
N THR A 684 -23.15 7.43 -25.13
CA THR A 684 -23.48 8.79 -25.56
C THR A 684 -22.96 9.87 -24.62
N LYS A 685 -23.02 9.57 -23.32
CA LYS A 685 -22.48 10.38 -22.24
C LYS A 685 -21.87 9.38 -21.28
N SER A 686 -20.56 9.45 -21.06
CA SER A 686 -19.87 8.45 -20.26
C SER A 686 -20.47 8.34 -18.85
N LEU A 687 -20.87 9.47 -18.24
CA LEU A 687 -21.40 9.54 -16.87
C LEU A 687 -22.23 10.78 -16.55
N LEU A 688 -22.85 10.77 -15.37
CA LEU A 688 -23.46 11.93 -14.74
C LEU A 688 -22.42 12.69 -13.90
N SER A 689 -22.28 14.00 -14.11
CA SER A 689 -21.31 14.85 -13.39
C SER A 689 -21.89 15.61 -12.20
N SER A 690 -23.22 15.80 -12.15
CA SER A 690 -23.87 16.47 -11.03
C SER A 690 -25.36 16.12 -10.91
N VAL A 691 -25.91 16.35 -9.72
CA VAL A 691 -27.35 16.31 -9.44
C VAL A 691 -27.77 17.57 -8.71
N GLU A 692 -29.05 17.93 -8.83
CA GLU A 692 -29.63 19.04 -8.08
C GLU A 692 -30.58 18.50 -7.00
N LEU A 693 -30.31 18.84 -5.75
CA LEU A 693 -31.22 18.63 -4.63
C LEU A 693 -32.03 19.89 -4.37
N VAL A 694 -33.34 19.74 -4.27
CA VAL A 694 -34.31 20.84 -4.14
C VAL A 694 -35.11 20.67 -2.86
N LYS A 695 -35.09 21.67 -1.98
CA LYS A 695 -35.93 21.76 -0.78
C LYS A 695 -36.60 23.13 -0.73
N GLY A 696 -37.90 23.18 -1.01
CA GLY A 696 -38.63 24.44 -1.18
C GLY A 696 -38.07 25.25 -2.35
N GLU A 697 -37.64 26.49 -2.10
CA GLU A 697 -37.00 27.37 -3.08
C GLU A 697 -35.48 27.21 -3.15
N THR A 698 -34.88 26.39 -2.28
CA THR A 698 -33.43 26.19 -2.23
C THR A 698 -33.04 25.03 -3.14
N THR A 699 -32.12 25.28 -4.07
CA THR A 699 -31.48 24.25 -4.89
C THR A 699 -30.00 24.18 -4.53
N LYS A 700 -29.50 22.97 -4.28
CA LYS A 700 -28.08 22.67 -4.11
C LYS A 700 -27.63 21.73 -5.22
N THR A 701 -26.56 22.09 -5.93
CA THR A 701 -25.92 21.19 -6.89
C THR A 701 -24.86 20.38 -6.18
N ILE A 702 -24.89 19.06 -6.37
CA ILE A 702 -23.89 18.12 -5.87
C ILE A 702 -23.13 17.58 -7.07
N GLU A 703 -21.82 17.75 -7.06
CA GLU A 703 -20.93 17.16 -8.05
C GLU A 703 -20.70 15.67 -7.74
N LEU A 704 -20.69 14.85 -8.78
CA LEU A 704 -20.42 13.42 -8.71
C LEU A 704 -19.07 13.14 -9.37
N TYR A 705 -18.31 12.18 -8.84
CA TYR A 705 -16.98 11.89 -9.35
C TYR A 705 -17.01 11.11 -10.66
N GLU A 706 -16.19 11.58 -11.60
CA GLU A 706 -16.11 11.05 -12.96
C GLU A 706 -15.17 9.83 -13.06
N LYS A 707 -15.64 8.76 -13.69
CA LYS A 707 -14.85 7.71 -14.36
C LYS A 707 -14.11 8.30 -15.55
N ALA A 708 -12.87 7.85 -15.75
CA ALA A 708 -12.12 8.09 -16.97
C ALA A 708 -12.93 7.73 -18.24
N SER A 709 -12.86 8.58 -19.26
CA SER A 709 -13.54 8.35 -20.53
C SER A 709 -12.99 7.09 -21.21
N THR A 710 -13.83 6.10 -21.48
CA THR A 710 -13.43 4.93 -22.29
C THR A 710 -13.67 5.23 -23.77
N LYS A 711 -12.70 4.90 -24.61
CA LYS A 711 -12.86 4.87 -26.07
C LYS A 711 -13.07 3.44 -26.52
N ALA A 712 -14.25 3.14 -27.06
CA ALA A 712 -14.49 1.85 -27.69
C ALA A 712 -13.58 1.67 -28.91
N ILE A 713 -12.98 0.49 -29.01
CA ILE A 713 -12.37 0.02 -30.25
C ILE A 713 -13.47 -0.73 -30.99
N ASP A 714 -13.86 -0.23 -32.15
CA ASP A 714 -14.90 -0.85 -32.95
C ASP A 714 -14.46 -2.23 -33.42
N LEU A 715 -15.17 -3.28 -32.98
CA LEU A 715 -14.92 -4.68 -33.31
C LEU A 715 -15.86 -5.21 -34.42
N THR A 716 -16.63 -4.36 -35.11
CA THR A 716 -17.60 -4.86 -36.10
C THR A 716 -16.96 -5.57 -37.30
N SER A 717 -17.15 -6.88 -37.41
CA SER A 717 -17.17 -7.52 -38.72
C SER A 717 -18.08 -8.73 -38.81
N SER A 718 -18.57 -8.96 -40.02
CA SER A 718 -19.18 -10.21 -40.51
C SER A 718 -18.37 -11.45 -40.13
N GLU A 719 -19.05 -12.59 -40.00
CA GLU A 719 -18.44 -13.90 -39.74
C GLU A 719 -17.33 -14.21 -40.77
N VAL A 720 -16.10 -14.42 -40.29
CA VAL A 720 -14.95 -14.79 -41.12
C VAL A 720 -14.42 -16.15 -40.66
N ASN A 721 -14.64 -17.17 -41.49
CA ASN A 721 -14.06 -18.49 -41.30
C ASN A 721 -12.68 -18.55 -42.00
N VAL A 722 -11.62 -18.78 -41.22
CA VAL A 722 -10.24 -18.90 -41.75
C VAL A 722 -9.71 -20.31 -41.46
N THR A 723 -9.34 -21.03 -42.52
CA THR A 723 -8.56 -22.27 -42.41
C THR A 723 -7.11 -21.97 -42.78
N VAL A 724 -6.17 -22.42 -41.96
CA VAL A 724 -4.73 -22.11 -42.09
C VAL A 724 -3.88 -23.38 -42.05
N SER A 725 -2.81 -23.39 -42.83
CA SER A 725 -1.72 -24.37 -42.81
C SER A 725 -0.37 -23.66 -42.56
N ASP A 726 0.73 -24.40 -42.42
CA ASP A 726 2.09 -23.86 -42.28
C ASP A 726 2.36 -22.70 -43.25
N ASN A 727 2.95 -21.60 -42.75
CA ASN A 727 3.27 -20.37 -43.50
C ASN A 727 2.06 -19.57 -44.06
N SER A 728 0.83 -19.84 -43.60
CA SER A 728 -0.35 -19.08 -44.03
C SER A 728 -0.49 -17.76 -43.27
N SER A 729 -0.57 -16.65 -44.01
CA SER A 729 -1.03 -15.36 -43.48
C SER A 729 -2.39 -15.01 -44.09
N TYR A 730 -3.38 -14.70 -43.27
CA TYR A 730 -4.66 -14.18 -43.71
C TYR A 730 -4.74 -12.68 -43.38
N GLN A 731 -5.42 -11.89 -44.20
CA GLN A 731 -5.88 -10.55 -43.81
C GLN A 731 -7.34 -10.45 -44.19
N ALA A 732 -8.19 -10.12 -43.22
CA ALA A 732 -9.58 -9.80 -43.50
C ALA A 732 -9.61 -8.51 -44.35
N LYS A 733 -10.34 -8.54 -45.46
CA LYS A 733 -10.60 -7.33 -46.24
C LYS A 733 -11.63 -6.47 -45.49
N ASP A 734 -11.35 -5.18 -45.41
CA ASP A 734 -12.28 -4.11 -45.01
C ASP A 734 -12.70 -4.03 -43.53
N THR A 735 -11.97 -4.67 -42.59
CA THR A 735 -12.37 -4.69 -41.16
C THR A 735 -11.43 -3.94 -40.20
N GLY A 736 -10.29 -3.41 -40.63
CA GLY A 736 -9.38 -2.63 -39.76
C GLY A 736 -8.51 -3.45 -38.79
N TYR A 737 -8.66 -4.78 -38.73
CA TYR A 737 -7.81 -5.71 -37.98
C TYR A 737 -7.17 -6.74 -38.92
N ALA A 738 -5.95 -7.16 -38.59
CA ALA A 738 -5.21 -8.19 -39.29
C ALA A 738 -5.10 -9.45 -38.42
N PHE A 739 -5.75 -10.54 -38.81
CA PHE A 739 -5.54 -11.84 -38.19
C PHE A 739 -4.26 -12.47 -38.74
N THR A 740 -3.15 -12.38 -38.01
CA THR A 740 -1.86 -12.86 -38.50
C THR A 740 -1.45 -14.10 -37.73
N ILE A 741 -1.32 -15.23 -38.40
CA ILE A 741 -0.68 -16.40 -37.80
C ILE A 741 0.79 -16.40 -38.21
N LYS A 742 1.70 -16.57 -37.25
CA LYS A 742 3.14 -16.64 -37.50
C LYS A 742 3.72 -17.89 -36.84
N SER A 743 4.67 -18.52 -37.53
CA SER A 743 5.68 -19.37 -36.89
C SER A 743 6.82 -18.50 -36.35
N ASP A 744 7.40 -18.87 -35.21
CA ASP A 744 8.63 -18.24 -34.73
C ASP A 744 9.81 -18.71 -35.61
N ALA A 745 10.71 -17.80 -35.98
CA ALA A 745 11.88 -18.11 -36.79
C ALA A 745 12.97 -18.86 -36.00
N ASN A 746 12.86 -18.91 -34.67
CA ASN A 746 13.88 -19.49 -33.79
C ASN A 746 13.45 -20.76 -33.04
N ASN A 747 12.20 -21.20 -33.17
CA ASN A 747 11.68 -22.44 -32.57
C ASN A 747 10.47 -22.95 -33.39
N GLU A 748 10.29 -24.26 -33.48
CA GLU A 748 9.37 -25.01 -34.37
C GLU A 748 7.85 -24.81 -34.13
N TYR A 749 7.38 -23.66 -33.61
CA TYR A 749 6.01 -23.51 -33.08
C TYR A 749 5.09 -22.53 -33.84
N PHE A 750 3.81 -22.90 -33.91
CA PHE A 750 2.69 -22.13 -34.47
C PHE A 750 1.97 -21.36 -33.36
N ILE A 751 1.78 -20.03 -33.51
CA ILE A 751 1.07 -19.23 -32.49
C ILE A 751 -0.01 -18.38 -33.17
N PRO A 752 -1.32 -18.67 -32.96
CA PRO A 752 -2.41 -17.84 -33.45
C PRO A 752 -2.44 -16.46 -32.77
N GLN A 753 -2.68 -15.40 -33.55
CA GLN A 753 -3.01 -14.09 -32.96
C GLN A 753 -3.98 -13.26 -33.83
N ILE A 754 -4.82 -12.47 -33.15
CA ILE A 754 -5.65 -11.41 -33.73
C ILE A 754 -4.94 -10.09 -33.47
N LYS A 755 -4.56 -9.35 -34.50
CA LYS A 755 -3.84 -8.07 -34.37
C LYS A 755 -4.69 -6.88 -34.81
N PHE A 756 -4.87 -5.92 -33.91
CA PHE A 756 -5.56 -4.66 -34.12
C PHE A 756 -4.55 -3.55 -34.43
N THR A 757 -4.69 -2.89 -35.59
CA THR A 757 -3.82 -1.78 -36.02
C THR A 757 -4.60 -0.52 -36.38
N SER A 758 -5.87 -0.64 -36.79
CA SER A 758 -6.75 0.49 -37.06
C SER A 758 -7.57 0.84 -35.81
N GLY A 759 -7.80 2.13 -35.55
CA GLY A 759 -8.63 2.60 -34.43
C GLY A 759 -7.98 2.55 -33.05
N VAL A 760 -6.80 1.93 -32.92
CA VAL A 760 -5.99 1.91 -31.69
C VAL A 760 -5.42 3.31 -31.44
N PRO A 761 -5.70 3.96 -30.29
CA PRO A 761 -5.07 5.22 -29.93
C PRO A 761 -3.55 5.07 -29.79
N ASN A 762 -2.82 6.11 -30.16
CA ASN A 762 -1.37 6.13 -29.98
C ASN A 762 -0.96 6.07 -28.49
N THR A 763 -1.86 6.42 -27.58
CA THR A 763 -1.63 6.43 -26.13
C THR A 763 -2.93 6.06 -25.43
N PHE A 764 -2.83 5.20 -24.43
CA PHE A 764 -3.89 4.82 -23.49
C PHE A 764 -3.22 4.20 -22.26
N GLN A 765 -3.92 4.18 -21.13
CA GLN A 765 -3.45 3.57 -19.89
C GLN A 765 -3.89 2.11 -19.77
N VAL A 766 -5.13 1.79 -20.14
CA VAL A 766 -5.72 0.45 -19.91
C VAL A 766 -6.46 -0.04 -21.14
N ILE A 767 -6.42 -1.35 -21.40
CA ILE A 767 -7.34 -2.05 -22.29
C ILE A 767 -8.35 -2.79 -21.43
N GLU A 768 -9.64 -2.54 -21.63
CA GLU A 768 -10.72 -3.40 -21.14
C GLU A 768 -11.14 -4.35 -22.27
N LEU A 769 -11.12 -5.66 -22.01
CA LEU A 769 -11.50 -6.69 -22.97
C LEU A 769 -12.63 -7.55 -22.38
N ASP A 770 -13.82 -7.45 -22.95
CA ASP A 770 -14.95 -8.30 -22.58
C ASP A 770 -14.84 -9.65 -23.30
N VAL A 771 -14.67 -10.71 -22.53
CA VAL A 771 -14.45 -12.06 -23.06
C VAL A 771 -15.36 -13.06 -22.38
N LYS A 772 -15.74 -14.09 -23.13
CA LYS A 772 -16.52 -15.21 -22.62
C LYS A 772 -15.95 -16.53 -23.12
N ASN A 773 -15.72 -17.44 -22.20
CA ASN A 773 -15.39 -18.84 -22.49
C ASN A 773 -16.68 -19.65 -22.47
N THR A 774 -17.06 -20.25 -23.60
CA THR A 774 -18.30 -21.04 -23.74
C THR A 774 -18.08 -22.54 -23.58
N LYS A 775 -16.88 -22.95 -23.16
CA LYS A 775 -16.49 -24.36 -23.04
C LYS A 775 -16.37 -24.77 -21.58
N ASN A 776 -16.39 -26.09 -21.36
CA ASN A 776 -16.28 -26.72 -20.05
C ASN A 776 -14.84 -26.82 -19.52
N GLU A 777 -13.87 -26.25 -20.25
CA GLU A 777 -12.45 -26.26 -19.88
C GLU A 777 -11.94 -24.83 -19.76
N ALA A 778 -10.99 -24.59 -18.85
CA ALA A 778 -10.34 -23.30 -18.73
C ALA A 778 -9.43 -23.01 -19.94
N VAL A 779 -9.31 -21.74 -20.31
CA VAL A 779 -8.50 -21.29 -21.45
C VAL A 779 -7.53 -20.21 -21.03
N LYS A 780 -6.31 -20.27 -21.56
CA LYS A 780 -5.30 -19.21 -21.48
C LYS A 780 -5.14 -18.51 -22.82
N MET A 781 -5.06 -17.19 -22.78
CA MET A 781 -4.70 -16.33 -23.91
C MET A 781 -3.78 -15.20 -23.43
N LYS A 782 -3.12 -14.49 -24.33
CA LYS A 782 -2.21 -13.39 -24.00
C LYS A 782 -2.64 -12.13 -24.73
N LEU A 783 -2.69 -11.00 -24.04
CA LEU A 783 -2.85 -9.69 -24.66
C LEU A 783 -1.48 -9.03 -24.80
N LYS A 784 -1.11 -8.65 -26.01
CA LYS A 784 0.18 -8.05 -26.35
C LYS A 784 -0.01 -6.65 -26.89
N ILE A 785 0.63 -5.66 -26.27
CA ILE A 785 0.66 -4.27 -26.71
C ILE A 785 2.03 -4.02 -27.34
N THR A 786 2.08 -3.47 -28.55
CA THR A 786 3.34 -3.21 -29.27
C THR A 786 3.45 -1.73 -29.59
N SER A 787 4.58 -1.13 -29.23
CA SER A 787 4.92 0.25 -29.54
C SER A 787 5.35 0.45 -31.00
N THR A 788 5.40 1.71 -31.45
CA THR A 788 5.95 2.09 -32.76
C THR A 788 7.44 1.83 -32.90
N SER A 789 8.18 1.72 -31.80
CA SER A 789 9.60 1.34 -31.78
C SER A 789 9.82 -0.18 -31.76
N GLY A 790 8.75 -0.97 -31.70
CA GLY A 790 8.79 -2.44 -31.75
C GLY A 790 8.87 -3.13 -30.38
N ILE A 791 9.00 -2.38 -29.29
CA ILE A 791 8.93 -2.91 -27.92
C ILE A 791 7.52 -3.42 -27.66
N SER A 792 7.39 -4.59 -27.04
CA SER A 792 6.09 -5.18 -26.72
C SER A 792 5.97 -5.58 -25.25
N VAL A 793 4.80 -5.33 -24.67
CA VAL A 793 4.38 -5.84 -23.37
C VAL A 793 3.34 -6.93 -23.60
N THR A 794 3.40 -8.03 -22.85
CA THR A 794 2.43 -9.14 -22.97
C THR A 794 1.91 -9.53 -21.59
N LYS A 795 0.59 -9.65 -21.44
CA LYS A 795 -0.07 -10.12 -20.22
C LYS A 795 -0.88 -11.38 -20.51
N GLU A 796 -0.72 -12.40 -19.68
CA GLU A 796 -1.54 -13.61 -19.74
C GLU A 796 -2.92 -13.37 -19.12
N ILE A 797 -3.92 -14.02 -19.71
CA ILE A 797 -5.34 -13.92 -19.35
C ILE A 797 -5.88 -15.35 -19.26
N GLY A 798 -6.30 -15.72 -18.05
CA GLY A 798 -7.03 -16.96 -17.78
C GLY A 798 -8.55 -16.75 -17.82
N LEU A 799 -9.27 -17.72 -18.40
CA LEU A 799 -10.74 -17.76 -18.43
C LEU A 799 -11.24 -19.12 -17.96
N THR A 800 -11.96 -19.12 -16.84
CA THR A 800 -12.70 -20.29 -16.34
C THR A 800 -13.64 -20.86 -17.39
N ALA A 801 -13.89 -22.16 -17.31
CA ALA A 801 -14.97 -22.80 -18.04
C ALA A 801 -16.30 -22.07 -17.84
N ASN A 802 -17.06 -21.84 -18.93
CA ASN A 802 -18.42 -21.27 -18.91
C ASN A 802 -18.56 -19.89 -18.23
N THR A 803 -17.52 -19.06 -18.22
CA THR A 803 -17.56 -17.73 -17.59
C THR A 803 -17.44 -16.60 -18.61
N ALA A 804 -18.04 -15.46 -18.27
CA ALA A 804 -17.88 -14.19 -18.97
C ALA A 804 -17.30 -13.17 -18.00
N ARG A 805 -16.27 -12.42 -18.42
CA ARG A 805 -15.67 -11.35 -17.61
C ARG A 805 -15.11 -10.24 -18.48
N THR A 806 -14.95 -9.07 -17.89
CA THR A 806 -14.10 -8.01 -18.43
C THR A 806 -12.69 -8.19 -17.87
N VAL A 807 -11.70 -8.14 -18.74
CA VAL A 807 -10.28 -8.22 -18.38
C VAL A 807 -9.66 -6.85 -18.61
N GLU A 808 -9.02 -6.31 -17.58
CA GLU A 808 -8.29 -5.04 -17.67
C GLU A 808 -6.78 -5.31 -17.79
N VAL A 809 -6.12 -4.69 -18.76
CA VAL A 809 -4.67 -4.82 -18.97
C VAL A 809 -4.04 -3.45 -19.08
N TYR A 810 -3.12 -3.15 -18.17
CA TYR A 810 -2.35 -1.93 -18.18
C TYR A 810 -1.35 -1.89 -19.36
N ASN A 811 -1.22 -0.71 -19.97
CA ASN A 811 -0.21 -0.41 -20.96
C ASN A 811 1.14 -0.12 -20.29
N ALA A 812 1.90 -1.16 -19.97
CA ALA A 812 3.21 -1.03 -19.34
C ALA A 812 4.35 -0.62 -20.31
N LEU A 813 4.03 0.00 -21.44
CA LEU A 813 5.06 0.63 -22.26
C LEU A 813 5.60 1.88 -21.54
N SER A 814 6.88 2.22 -21.75
CA SER A 814 7.48 3.40 -21.12
C SER A 814 6.67 4.67 -21.41
N ALA A 815 6.64 5.60 -20.43
CA ALA A 815 5.94 6.86 -20.55
C ALA A 815 6.34 7.59 -21.86
N GLY A 816 5.35 8.02 -22.64
CA GLY A 816 5.55 8.67 -23.94
C GLY A 816 5.72 7.72 -25.14
N SER A 817 5.82 6.40 -24.94
CA SER A 817 5.79 5.42 -26.02
C SER A 817 4.45 5.45 -26.76
N LYS A 818 4.50 5.52 -28.09
CA LYS A 818 3.30 5.43 -28.93
C LYS A 818 2.98 3.97 -29.23
N VAL A 819 1.73 3.57 -29.05
CA VAL A 819 1.22 2.25 -29.39
C VAL A 819 1.00 2.13 -30.89
N ALA A 820 1.51 1.05 -31.48
CA ALA A 820 1.31 0.70 -32.88
C ALA A 820 0.24 -0.37 -33.09
N SER A 821 0.07 -1.30 -32.14
CA SER A 821 -0.93 -2.35 -32.25
C SER A 821 -1.22 -3.04 -30.92
N ILE A 822 -2.41 -3.63 -30.84
CA ILE A 822 -2.82 -4.58 -29.79
C ILE A 822 -2.98 -5.95 -30.45
N SER A 823 -2.50 -7.02 -29.83
CA SER A 823 -2.63 -8.39 -30.32
C SER A 823 -3.24 -9.28 -29.23
N ILE A 824 -4.22 -10.10 -29.57
CA ILE A 824 -4.67 -11.23 -28.74
C ILE A 824 -4.01 -12.48 -29.29
N VAL A 825 -3.23 -13.16 -28.46
CA VAL A 825 -2.39 -14.32 -28.81
C VAL A 825 -2.96 -15.55 -28.08
N PHE A 826 -3.11 -16.67 -28.77
CA PHE A 826 -3.67 -17.89 -28.20
C PHE A 826 -2.60 -18.96 -28.04
N GLU A 827 -2.67 -19.71 -26.95
CA GLU A 827 -1.90 -20.94 -26.79
C GLU A 827 -2.66 -22.11 -27.41
N ASN A 828 -1.97 -22.84 -28.27
CA ASN A 828 -2.52 -23.99 -29.01
C ASN A 828 -1.74 -25.28 -28.73
N GLN A 829 -0.73 -25.24 -27.85
CA GLN A 829 0.08 -26.41 -27.46
C GLN A 829 0.37 -26.39 -25.95
N THR A 830 0.50 -27.58 -25.37
CA THR A 830 0.90 -27.80 -23.97
C THR A 830 2.04 -28.81 -23.91
N LEU A 831 2.90 -28.71 -22.90
CA LEU A 831 4.00 -29.66 -22.71
C LEU A 831 3.51 -30.85 -21.88
N VAL A 832 3.59 -32.05 -22.43
CA VAL A 832 3.26 -33.32 -21.77
C VAL A 832 4.45 -34.26 -21.93
N ASP A 833 5.04 -34.71 -20.83
CA ASP A 833 6.20 -35.61 -20.80
C ASP A 833 7.37 -35.17 -21.70
N GLY A 834 7.61 -33.85 -21.77
CA GLY A 834 8.67 -33.25 -22.59
C GLY A 834 8.36 -33.13 -24.08
N ASN A 835 7.14 -33.48 -24.52
CA ASN A 835 6.67 -33.28 -25.89
C ASN A 835 5.56 -32.22 -25.94
N PHE A 836 5.54 -31.41 -27.00
CA PHE A 836 4.46 -30.46 -27.23
C PHE A 836 3.27 -31.17 -27.89
N GLU A 837 2.15 -31.19 -27.19
CA GLU A 837 0.87 -31.70 -27.70
C GLU A 837 -0.06 -30.54 -28.07
N MET A 838 -0.85 -30.71 -29.13
CA MET A 838 -1.86 -29.72 -29.51
C MET A 838 -3.00 -29.71 -28.51
N ILE A 839 -3.42 -28.52 -28.10
CA ILE A 839 -4.58 -28.35 -27.21
C ILE A 839 -5.87 -28.53 -28.03
N ASN A 840 -6.90 -29.11 -27.41
CA ASN A 840 -8.24 -29.24 -27.99
C ASN A 840 -8.83 -27.90 -28.46
N ASP A 841 -9.81 -27.97 -29.37
CA ASP A 841 -10.52 -26.80 -29.89
C ASP A 841 -11.14 -25.96 -28.75
N ARG A 842 -10.82 -24.67 -28.76
CA ARG A 842 -11.32 -23.67 -27.80
C ARG A 842 -12.25 -22.69 -28.50
N THR A 843 -13.32 -22.26 -27.82
CA THR A 843 -14.19 -21.19 -28.31
C THR A 843 -14.21 -20.06 -27.30
N ILE A 844 -13.67 -18.91 -27.70
CA ILE A 844 -13.71 -17.67 -26.93
C ILE A 844 -14.52 -16.65 -27.72
N GLU A 845 -15.51 -16.06 -27.08
CA GLU A 845 -16.27 -14.93 -27.61
C GLU A 845 -15.63 -13.63 -27.09
N ILE A 846 -15.16 -12.76 -27.98
CA ILE A 846 -14.75 -11.39 -27.63
C ILE A 846 -15.96 -10.50 -27.88
N MET A 847 -16.56 -10.01 -26.80
CA MET A 847 -17.81 -9.23 -26.84
C MET A 847 -17.55 -7.73 -27.00
N GLY A 848 -16.36 -7.26 -26.63
CA GLY A 848 -16.01 -5.84 -26.64
C GLY A 848 -14.53 -5.60 -26.32
N MET A 849 -13.96 -4.52 -26.87
CA MET A 849 -12.64 -4.02 -26.46
C MET A 849 -12.71 -2.49 -26.36
N ARG A 850 -12.22 -1.94 -25.25
CA ARG A 850 -12.18 -0.50 -24.96
C ARG A 850 -10.80 -0.13 -24.46
N VAL A 851 -10.42 1.13 -24.62
CA VAL A 851 -9.21 1.68 -24.00
C VAL A 851 -9.54 2.90 -23.14
N LYS A 852 -8.87 3.02 -21.99
CA LYS A 852 -8.93 4.19 -21.11
C LYS A 852 -7.76 5.11 -21.40
#